data_AF-A0A8H5I456-F1
#
_entry.id   AF-A0A8H5I456-F1
#
_cell.length_a   1.000
_cell.length_b   1.000
_cell.length_c   1.000
_cell.angle_alpha   90.00
_cell.angle_beta   90.00
_cell.angle_gamma   90.00
#
_symmetry.space_group_name_H-M   'P 1'
#
loop_
_entity.id
_entity.type
_entity.pdbx_description
1 polymer ?
#
loop_
_entity_poly.entity_id
_entity_poly.type
_entity_poly.pdbx_seq_one_letter_code
_entity_poly.pdbx_strand_id
1 'polypeptide(L)'
;MSARTMLRRAPLRHVSFRRYISTRDMTAADLKKLKVDQSRLMDTLHDTCKWGTGLRWGENPTDTGMSRLALSDSDKRVRDWFVETTKSLGCKVTIDSIGNIFAIRPGRKDGPPTMAGSHLDTQPTGGRYDGILGIQAGIEMLKLLRDHDIETEYPVGMVNWTNEEGARFPISMMASGVWAEAISEERAHNLKEVSGNATVKSELERIGYLGDTPASYKAMPIGAHFELHIEQGPILERAGKKIGVVQGVQAYKWFTIDITGRDAHTGSTPFSDRADALLLAARLITHSHRLATKHNALTSTGILNLTPGSTNTIPGHVSFTLDIRSPSDETVEKLEEELRRDFDLLALGTDVDGILAGSTPALPLSLKWRTDTISTATKFHPDCIQAVRESAESILGKDAAVDISSGAGHDSVYTNKHCPTTMIFIPCKGGVSHNPEEYSSPEECAIGAEVLCQAVVRYDQKRSQKLLDRWLTFSPINKTLASHLHFPNLTTKPHHQVSHQVSPPNRSMSETNTTESVRVASSQPYPPDSYHSRCFPCWIHAIKRPYNNPETPFRRRLVEALGDIEWVTIDMHRIGYAESEEALEGRWLCPVTICVFVRPGSTTPEQGQAAVLRCKQVFDEFDRPDMEVDISEDVPWDPWL
;
A
#
# COMPACT_ATOMS: atom_id res chain seq x y z
N MET A 1 -71.61 -26.67 28.57
CA MET A 1 -70.40 -25.82 28.66
C MET A 1 -69.36 -26.38 27.69
N SER A 2 -69.07 -25.67 26.59
CA SER A 2 -68.06 -26.06 25.59
C SER A 2 -66.99 -24.98 25.57
N ALA A 3 -65.76 -25.32 25.99
CA ALA A 3 -64.64 -24.38 26.03
C ALA A 3 -63.99 -24.29 24.65
N ARG A 4 -63.98 -23.07 24.08
CA ARG A 4 -63.22 -22.70 22.87
C ARG A 4 -61.78 -22.39 23.27
N THR A 5 -60.82 -23.15 22.74
CA THR A 5 -59.39 -22.84 22.85
C THR A 5 -58.98 -21.87 21.75
N MET A 6 -58.64 -20.62 22.11
CA MET A 6 -58.01 -19.65 21.21
C MET A 6 -56.51 -19.95 21.09
N LEU A 7 -56.06 -20.35 19.91
CA LEU A 7 -54.65 -20.36 19.53
C LEU A 7 -54.20 -18.92 19.24
N ARG A 8 -53.36 -18.35 20.11
CA ARG A 8 -52.65 -17.09 19.85
C ARG A 8 -51.54 -17.35 18.82
N ARG A 9 -51.58 -16.66 17.68
CA ARG A 9 -50.48 -16.61 16.72
C ARG A 9 -49.29 -15.89 17.34
N ALA A 10 -48.12 -16.53 17.32
CA ALA A 10 -46.84 -15.91 17.66
C ALA A 10 -46.48 -14.84 16.60
N PRO A 11 -45.86 -13.71 16.98
CA PRO A 11 -45.47 -12.68 16.04
C PRO A 11 -44.31 -13.19 15.16
N LEU A 12 -44.45 -13.03 13.84
CA LEU A 12 -43.39 -13.25 12.87
C LEU A 12 -42.21 -12.33 13.22
N ARG A 13 -41.06 -12.93 13.57
CA ARG A 13 -39.79 -12.19 13.67
C ARG A 13 -39.45 -11.69 12.27
N HIS A 14 -39.46 -10.37 12.06
CA HIS A 14 -38.84 -9.77 10.90
C HIS A 14 -37.33 -10.05 10.96
N VAL A 15 -36.87 -11.01 10.15
CA VAL A 15 -35.46 -11.17 9.84
C VAL A 15 -35.08 -10.01 8.91
N SER A 16 -34.48 -8.96 9.47
CA SER A 16 -33.81 -7.93 8.66
C SER A 16 -32.59 -8.59 8.03
N PHE A 17 -32.63 -8.83 6.72
CA PHE A 17 -31.43 -9.16 5.96
C PHE A 17 -30.58 -7.89 5.91
N ARG A 18 -29.52 -7.84 6.73
CA ARG A 18 -28.51 -6.79 6.64
C ARG A 18 -27.88 -6.86 5.25
N ARG A 19 -28.18 -5.88 4.40
CA ARG A 19 -27.70 -5.84 3.01
C ARG A 19 -26.32 -5.21 3.01
N TYR A 20 -25.28 -6.05 2.94
CA TYR A 20 -23.91 -5.57 2.79
C TYR A 20 -23.72 -4.94 1.40
N ILE A 21 -22.90 -3.90 1.33
CA ILE A 21 -22.43 -3.31 0.06
C ILE A 21 -20.99 -3.77 -0.19
N SER A 22 -20.73 -4.40 -1.33
CA SER A 22 -19.36 -4.71 -1.74
C SER A 22 -18.65 -3.42 -2.12
N THR A 23 -17.38 -3.28 -1.72
CA THR A 23 -16.51 -2.18 -2.18
C THR A 23 -16.52 -2.06 -3.69
N ARG A 24 -16.53 -3.17 -4.44
CA ARG A 24 -16.59 -3.17 -5.92
C ARG A 24 -17.79 -2.40 -6.46
N ASP A 25 -18.91 -2.45 -5.75
CA ASP A 25 -20.18 -1.87 -6.18
C ASP A 25 -20.42 -0.47 -5.57
N MET A 26 -19.50 0.02 -4.73
CA MET A 26 -19.60 1.35 -4.11
C MET A 26 -19.36 2.47 -5.13
N THR A 27 -20.24 3.47 -5.11
CA THR A 27 -20.12 4.67 -5.96
C THR A 27 -19.35 5.79 -5.25
N ALA A 28 -19.01 6.85 -5.99
CA ALA A 28 -18.47 8.07 -5.39
C ALA A 28 -19.40 8.70 -4.34
N ALA A 29 -20.72 8.51 -4.47
CA ALA A 29 -21.69 8.97 -3.48
C ALA A 29 -21.65 8.14 -2.19
N ASP A 30 -21.34 6.84 -2.30
CA ASP A 30 -21.19 5.97 -1.13
C ASP A 30 -19.88 6.23 -0.39
N LEU A 31 -18.79 6.45 -1.12
CA LEU A 31 -17.51 6.87 -0.53
C LEU A 31 -17.64 8.18 0.26
N LYS A 32 -18.40 9.16 -0.24
CA LYS A 32 -18.66 10.43 0.46
C LYS A 32 -19.42 10.27 1.78
N LYS A 33 -20.13 9.15 1.99
CA LYS A 33 -20.82 8.85 3.25
C LYS A 33 -19.89 8.29 4.32
N LEU A 34 -18.67 7.87 3.97
CA LEU A 34 -17.65 7.39 4.92
C LEU A 34 -17.06 8.59 5.67
N LYS A 35 -17.78 9.04 6.68
CA LYS A 35 -17.41 10.18 7.53
C LYS A 35 -16.93 9.71 8.88
N VAL A 36 -15.73 10.14 9.25
CA VAL A 36 -15.12 9.78 10.53
C VAL A 36 -15.89 10.44 11.66
N ASP A 37 -16.13 9.68 12.73
CA ASP A 37 -16.60 10.27 13.97
C ASP A 37 -15.40 10.93 14.68
N GLN A 38 -15.26 12.24 14.47
CA GLN A 38 -14.14 13.03 14.99
C GLN A 38 -14.02 12.90 16.51
N SER A 39 -15.14 12.97 17.24
CA SER A 39 -15.13 12.86 18.70
C SER A 39 -14.65 11.47 19.13
N ARG A 40 -15.19 10.41 18.53
CA ARG A 40 -14.78 9.03 18.83
C ARG A 40 -13.31 8.79 18.54
N LEU A 41 -12.78 9.31 17.43
CA LEU A 41 -11.36 9.20 17.07
C LEU A 41 -10.49 9.87 18.13
N MET A 42 -10.79 11.14 18.45
CA MET A 42 -9.96 11.93 19.37
C MET A 42 -10.06 11.45 20.82
N ASP A 43 -11.25 11.05 21.27
CA ASP A 43 -11.46 10.49 22.62
C ASP A 43 -10.63 9.21 22.79
N THR A 44 -10.66 8.33 21.79
CA THR A 44 -9.89 7.08 21.82
C THR A 44 -8.38 7.36 21.78
N LEU A 45 -7.92 8.26 20.90
CA LEU A 45 -6.51 8.66 20.82
C LEU A 45 -6.03 9.18 22.17
N HIS A 46 -6.71 10.17 22.75
CA HIS A 46 -6.29 10.77 24.01
C HIS A 46 -6.43 9.85 25.22
N ASP A 47 -7.39 8.92 25.22
CA ASP A 47 -7.51 7.91 26.28
C ASP A 47 -6.31 6.95 26.28
N THR A 48 -5.93 6.45 25.10
CA THR A 48 -4.76 5.56 24.99
C THR A 48 -3.42 6.25 25.29
N CYS A 49 -3.34 7.58 25.10
CA CYS A 49 -2.18 8.38 25.50
C CYS A 49 -2.00 8.49 27.04
N LYS A 50 -2.97 8.02 27.84
CA LYS A 50 -2.80 7.89 29.31
C LYS A 50 -1.83 6.78 29.69
N TRP A 51 -1.54 5.86 28.77
CA TRP A 51 -0.59 4.77 28.98
C TRP A 51 0.76 5.17 28.39
N GLY A 52 1.68 5.63 29.25
CA GLY A 52 2.94 6.22 28.83
C GLY A 52 2.86 7.74 28.65
N THR A 53 2.11 8.43 29.51
CA THR A 53 2.08 9.91 29.55
C THR A 53 3.48 10.45 29.85
N GLY A 54 3.94 11.36 28.99
CA GLY A 54 5.24 12.03 29.12
C GLY A 54 5.15 13.36 29.87
N LEU A 55 6.04 14.29 29.51
CA LEU A 55 6.15 15.61 30.13
C LEU A 55 4.86 16.43 29.94
N ARG A 56 4.38 17.04 31.01
CA ARG A 56 3.30 18.04 30.96
C ARG A 56 3.89 19.42 30.65
N TRP A 57 3.29 20.12 29.70
CA TRP A 57 3.72 21.47 29.30
C TRP A 57 2.63 22.54 29.50
N GLY A 58 1.38 22.12 29.75
CA GLY A 58 0.25 23.03 29.98
C GLY A 58 -0.81 22.49 30.92
N GLU A 59 -1.86 23.29 31.11
CA GLU A 59 -2.94 23.05 32.08
C GLU A 59 -4.07 22.18 31.52
N ASN A 60 -4.28 22.13 30.20
CA ASN A 60 -5.36 21.32 29.66
C ASN A 60 -5.09 19.83 29.89
N PRO A 61 -6.14 18.98 29.94
CA PRO A 61 -5.98 17.54 30.14
C PRO A 61 -5.05 16.87 29.12
N THR A 62 -4.99 17.40 27.90
CA THR A 62 -4.18 16.90 26.79
C THR A 62 -2.83 17.57 26.63
N ASP A 63 -2.49 18.59 27.45
CA ASP A 63 -1.21 19.32 27.36
C ASP A 63 -0.05 18.54 28.00
N THR A 64 0.15 17.33 27.49
CA THR A 64 1.26 16.46 27.85
C THR A 64 1.80 15.78 26.60
N GLY A 65 3.08 15.46 26.59
CA GLY A 65 3.68 14.55 25.63
C GLY A 65 3.44 13.08 25.97
N MET A 66 4.27 12.24 25.36
CA MET A 66 4.33 10.79 25.53
C MET A 66 5.74 10.34 25.92
N SER A 67 5.78 9.19 26.59
CA SER A 67 6.99 8.43 26.93
C SER A 67 6.60 6.95 26.98
N ARG A 68 6.14 6.43 25.84
CA ARG A 68 5.78 5.03 25.65
C ARG A 68 6.83 4.36 24.79
N LEU A 69 7.99 4.10 25.41
CA LEU A 69 9.09 3.41 24.74
C LEU A 69 8.71 1.99 24.33
N ALA A 70 9.26 1.53 23.21
CA ALA A 70 9.00 0.18 22.69
C ALA A 70 9.22 -0.90 23.76
N LEU A 71 8.28 -1.85 23.81
CA LEU A 71 8.29 -3.03 24.69
C LEU A 71 8.31 -2.73 26.18
N SER A 72 8.02 -1.48 26.58
CA SER A 72 7.77 -1.13 27.99
C SER A 72 6.40 -1.64 28.45
N ASP A 73 6.11 -1.54 29.76
CA ASP A 73 4.80 -1.92 30.29
C ASP A 73 3.66 -1.02 29.76
N SER A 74 3.94 0.24 29.45
CA SER A 74 2.97 1.13 28.82
C SER A 74 2.72 0.75 27.36
N ASP A 75 3.75 0.32 26.62
CA ASP A 75 3.60 -0.25 25.27
C ASP A 75 2.79 -1.56 25.31
N LYS A 76 3.12 -2.48 26.22
CA LYS A 76 2.31 -3.70 26.42
C LYS A 76 0.83 -3.36 26.64
N ARG A 77 0.52 -2.40 27.51
CA ARG A 77 -0.87 -2.06 27.84
C ARG A 77 -1.65 -1.54 26.62
N VAL A 78 -1.05 -0.71 25.78
CA VAL A 78 -1.72 -0.25 24.55
C VAL A 78 -1.82 -1.35 23.50
N ARG A 79 -0.83 -2.26 23.43
CA ARG A 79 -0.90 -3.43 22.55
C ARG A 79 -2.02 -4.39 22.96
N ASP A 80 -2.20 -4.64 24.26
CA ASP A 80 -3.28 -5.49 24.78
C ASP A 80 -4.64 -4.91 24.34
N TRP A 81 -4.82 -3.59 24.52
CA TRP A 81 -5.99 -2.85 24.07
C TRP A 81 -6.19 -2.91 22.55
N PHE A 82 -5.13 -2.76 21.75
CA PHE A 82 -5.19 -2.83 20.30
C PHE A 82 -5.68 -4.22 19.83
N VAL A 83 -5.14 -5.29 20.43
CA VAL A 83 -5.54 -6.67 20.14
C VAL A 83 -7.00 -6.91 20.50
N GLU A 84 -7.44 -6.50 21.70
CA GLU A 84 -8.84 -6.65 22.13
C GLU A 84 -9.80 -5.86 21.23
N THR A 85 -9.47 -4.60 20.96
CA THR A 85 -10.28 -3.69 20.14
C THR A 85 -10.46 -4.25 18.73
N THR A 86 -9.38 -4.66 18.08
CA THR A 86 -9.45 -5.17 16.70
C THR A 86 -10.13 -6.53 16.60
N LYS A 87 -9.95 -7.43 17.58
CA LYS A 87 -10.72 -8.68 17.68
C LYS A 87 -12.22 -8.41 17.79
N SER A 88 -12.64 -7.42 18.59
CA SER A 88 -14.05 -7.02 18.72
C SER A 88 -14.65 -6.49 17.42
N LEU A 89 -13.81 -6.04 16.48
CA LEU A 89 -14.18 -5.59 15.13
C LEU A 89 -14.18 -6.74 14.10
N GLY A 90 -14.00 -7.98 14.54
CA GLY A 90 -14.02 -9.16 13.68
C GLY A 90 -12.68 -9.46 13.00
N CYS A 91 -11.57 -8.89 13.50
CA CYS A 91 -10.24 -9.19 12.96
C CYS A 91 -9.67 -10.50 13.55
N LYS A 92 -9.01 -11.28 12.69
CA LYS A 92 -8.05 -12.29 13.13
C LYS A 92 -6.72 -11.59 13.43
N VAL A 93 -6.23 -11.76 14.65
CA VAL A 93 -4.96 -11.18 15.10
C VAL A 93 -3.84 -12.22 15.04
N THR A 94 -2.73 -11.85 14.42
CA THR A 94 -1.48 -12.62 14.38
C THR A 94 -0.36 -11.75 14.94
N ILE A 95 0.47 -12.32 15.81
CA ILE A 95 1.67 -11.68 16.34
C ILE A 95 2.86 -12.47 15.79
N ASP A 96 3.82 -11.77 15.20
CA ASP A 96 5.03 -12.40 14.65
C ASP A 96 6.17 -12.46 15.68
N SER A 97 7.26 -13.08 15.29
CA SER A 97 8.44 -13.33 16.12
C SER A 97 9.25 -12.07 16.46
N ILE A 98 8.88 -10.91 15.93
CA ILE A 98 9.43 -9.60 16.36
C ILE A 98 8.36 -8.70 17.01
N GLY A 99 7.17 -9.26 17.29
CA GLY A 99 6.09 -8.58 18.00
C GLY A 99 5.26 -7.63 17.14
N ASN A 100 5.37 -7.67 15.81
CA ASN A 100 4.41 -6.97 14.96
C ASN A 100 3.03 -7.57 15.15
N ILE A 101 2.01 -6.71 15.18
CA ILE A 101 0.62 -7.15 15.39
C ILE A 101 -0.17 -6.90 14.12
N PHE A 102 -0.57 -7.99 13.45
CA PHE A 102 -1.40 -7.97 12.26
C PHE A 102 -2.85 -8.29 12.63
N ALA A 103 -3.75 -7.34 12.49
CA ALA A 103 -5.19 -7.51 12.72
C ALA A 103 -5.94 -7.45 11.40
N ILE A 104 -6.39 -8.60 10.89
CA ILE A 104 -6.95 -8.73 9.53
C ILE A 104 -8.43 -9.09 9.60
N ARG A 105 -9.27 -8.25 9.00
CA ARG A 105 -10.68 -8.54 8.72
C ARG A 105 -10.79 -9.30 7.39
N PRO A 106 -11.52 -10.41 7.32
CA PRO A 106 -11.69 -11.16 6.07
C PRO A 106 -12.43 -10.32 5.02
N GLY A 107 -12.06 -10.51 3.75
CA GLY A 107 -12.80 -10.01 2.59
C GLY A 107 -13.59 -11.13 1.93
N ARG A 108 -14.26 -10.81 0.80
CA ARG A 108 -15.04 -11.77 0.00
C ARG A 108 -14.17 -12.82 -0.68
N LYS A 109 -12.96 -12.44 -1.05
CA LYS A 109 -11.95 -13.28 -1.69
C LYS A 109 -10.77 -13.45 -0.75
N ASP A 110 -10.10 -14.59 -0.85
CA ASP A 110 -8.81 -14.80 -0.23
C ASP A 110 -7.71 -14.00 -0.94
N GLY A 111 -6.63 -13.71 -0.22
CA GLY A 111 -5.43 -13.07 -0.74
C GLY A 111 -4.77 -12.15 0.27
N PRO A 112 -3.61 -11.54 -0.09
CA PRO A 112 -2.90 -10.63 0.80
C PRO A 112 -3.78 -9.41 1.17
N PRO A 113 -3.86 -9.02 2.45
CA PRO A 113 -4.69 -7.91 2.89
C PRO A 113 -4.19 -6.56 2.39
N THR A 114 -5.10 -5.63 2.13
CA THR A 114 -4.75 -4.19 2.09
C THR A 114 -4.64 -3.72 3.54
N MET A 115 -3.46 -3.26 3.95
CA MET A 115 -3.17 -2.89 5.33
C MET A 115 -3.10 -1.37 5.48
N ALA A 116 -3.76 -0.85 6.50
CA ALA A 116 -3.35 0.40 7.10
C ALA A 116 -2.40 0.10 8.27
N GLY A 117 -1.48 1.00 8.60
CA GLY A 117 -0.53 0.71 9.67
C GLY A 117 0.39 1.86 10.01
N SER A 118 1.00 1.76 11.19
CA SER A 118 2.06 2.62 11.71
C SER A 118 2.59 1.99 13.02
N HIS A 119 2.96 2.79 14.02
CA HIS A 119 3.50 2.35 15.30
C HIS A 119 2.77 2.93 16.53
N LEU A 120 2.91 2.27 17.68
CA LEU A 120 2.38 2.73 18.96
C LEU A 120 3.48 3.18 19.93
N ASP A 121 4.73 2.77 19.72
CA ASP A 121 5.85 3.26 20.52
C ASP A 121 6.22 4.71 20.16
N THR A 122 6.84 5.42 21.09
CA THR A 122 7.18 6.85 20.96
C THR A 122 8.62 7.13 21.37
N GLN A 123 9.14 8.29 20.97
CA GLN A 123 10.33 8.89 21.60
C GLN A 123 10.17 9.07 23.14
N PRO A 124 11.28 9.22 23.90
CA PRO A 124 11.24 9.46 25.35
C PRO A 124 10.51 10.75 25.73
N THR A 125 10.55 11.75 24.85
CA THR A 125 9.84 13.05 24.94
C THR A 125 8.94 13.26 23.72
N GLY A 126 8.26 12.20 23.28
CA GLY A 126 7.44 12.20 22.08
C GLY A 126 6.15 13.01 22.21
N GLY A 127 5.49 13.20 21.07
CA GLY A 127 4.16 13.79 20.98
C GLY A 127 3.03 12.77 21.12
N ARG A 128 1.78 13.23 21.05
CA ARG A 128 0.59 12.37 21.16
C ARG A 128 0.11 11.78 19.83
N TYR A 129 0.69 12.18 18.70
CA TYR A 129 0.13 11.91 17.36
C TYR A 129 1.06 11.08 16.48
N ASP A 130 2.38 11.25 16.61
CA ASP A 130 3.42 10.46 15.97
C ASP A 130 3.17 8.95 16.09
N GLY A 131 3.05 8.25 14.95
CA GLY A 131 2.59 6.85 14.82
C GLY A 131 1.15 6.56 15.25
N ILE A 132 0.78 6.99 16.45
CA ILE A 132 -0.48 6.71 17.15
C ILE A 132 -1.68 7.09 16.27
N LEU A 133 -1.61 8.24 15.59
CA LEU A 133 -2.67 8.70 14.71
C LEU A 133 -2.98 7.69 13.60
N GLY A 134 -1.96 7.10 12.97
CA GLY A 134 -2.13 6.10 11.91
C GLY A 134 -2.86 4.85 12.40
N ILE A 135 -2.50 4.38 13.59
CA ILE A 135 -3.15 3.24 14.24
C ILE A 135 -4.61 3.55 14.60
N GLN A 136 -4.86 4.71 15.21
CA GLN A 136 -6.21 5.13 15.60
C GLN A 136 -7.12 5.35 14.38
N ALA A 137 -6.60 5.98 13.33
CA ALA A 137 -7.33 6.21 12.09
C ALA A 137 -7.71 4.90 11.39
N GLY A 138 -6.83 3.90 11.42
CA GLY A 138 -7.12 2.62 10.82
C GLY A 138 -8.09 1.75 11.66
N ILE A 139 -8.08 1.87 13.00
CA ILE A 139 -9.17 1.33 13.84
C ILE A 139 -10.51 2.00 13.48
N GLU A 140 -10.50 3.32 13.28
CA GLU A 140 -11.69 4.08 12.89
C GLU A 140 -12.18 3.68 11.49
N MET A 141 -11.28 3.40 10.54
CA MET A 141 -11.62 2.79 9.25
C MET A 141 -12.35 1.46 9.45
N LEU A 142 -11.84 0.55 10.28
CA LEU A 142 -12.52 -0.73 10.55
C LEU A 142 -13.92 -0.53 11.16
N LYS A 143 -14.08 0.44 12.07
CA LYS A 143 -15.39 0.82 12.62
C LYS A 143 -16.32 1.34 11.53
N LEU A 144 -15.86 2.22 10.63
CA LEU A 144 -16.66 2.73 9.52
C LEU A 144 -17.11 1.61 8.56
N LEU A 145 -16.20 0.70 8.19
CA LEU A 145 -16.55 -0.44 7.34
C LEU A 145 -17.65 -1.30 7.99
N ARG A 146 -17.60 -1.49 9.31
CA ARG A 146 -18.63 -2.23 10.05
C ARG A 146 -19.94 -1.42 10.18
N ASP A 147 -19.86 -0.15 10.55
CA ASP A 147 -21.01 0.70 10.83
C ASP A 147 -21.84 0.96 9.55
N HIS A 148 -21.19 0.93 8.37
CA HIS A 148 -21.82 1.05 7.06
C HIS A 148 -22.10 -0.30 6.37
N ASP A 149 -21.90 -1.44 7.05
CA ASP A 149 -22.10 -2.78 6.49
C ASP A 149 -21.37 -3.00 5.15
N ILE A 150 -20.10 -2.57 5.07
CA ILE A 150 -19.25 -2.66 3.88
C ILE A 150 -18.47 -3.97 3.89
N GLU A 151 -18.52 -4.68 2.78
CA GLU A 151 -17.74 -5.90 2.54
C GLU A 151 -16.63 -5.61 1.54
N THR A 152 -15.38 -5.85 1.93
CA THR A 152 -14.21 -5.65 1.04
C THR A 152 -14.03 -6.84 0.12
N GLU A 153 -13.49 -6.62 -1.07
CA GLU A 153 -13.23 -7.69 -2.04
C GLU A 153 -12.07 -8.56 -1.57
N TYR A 154 -10.98 -7.95 -1.12
CA TYR A 154 -9.87 -8.65 -0.45
C TYR A 154 -9.88 -8.39 1.06
N PRO A 155 -9.11 -9.16 1.85
CA PRO A 155 -8.96 -8.87 3.26
C PRO A 155 -8.41 -7.46 3.46
N VAL A 156 -8.81 -6.81 4.55
CA VAL A 156 -8.35 -5.48 4.94
C VAL A 156 -7.95 -5.52 6.40
N GLY A 157 -6.93 -4.77 6.80
CA GLY A 157 -6.45 -4.88 8.17
C GLY A 157 -5.58 -3.74 8.64
N MET A 158 -5.04 -3.96 9.83
CA MET A 158 -4.17 -3.07 10.56
C MET A 158 -2.87 -3.76 10.91
N VAL A 159 -1.75 -3.05 10.79
CA VAL A 159 -0.46 -3.48 11.34
C VAL A 159 0.06 -2.43 12.32
N ASN A 160 0.44 -2.90 13.51
CA ASN A 160 1.26 -2.15 14.47
C ASN A 160 2.68 -2.69 14.43
N TRP A 161 3.60 -1.90 13.88
CA TRP A 161 5.01 -2.23 13.81
C TRP A 161 5.70 -1.96 15.15
N THR A 162 6.69 -2.79 15.49
CA THR A 162 7.41 -2.68 16.76
C THR A 162 8.69 -1.87 16.62
N ASN A 163 8.90 -0.92 17.54
CA ASN A 163 10.14 -0.14 17.65
C ASN A 163 10.45 0.60 16.35
N GLU A 164 9.48 1.37 15.88
CA GLU A 164 9.67 2.25 14.73
C GLU A 164 10.66 3.37 15.10
N GLU A 165 10.48 3.96 16.28
CA GLU A 165 11.20 5.16 16.69
C GLU A 165 12.71 4.91 16.89
N GLY A 166 13.07 3.65 17.16
CA GLY A 166 14.44 3.26 17.50
C GLY A 166 14.96 3.90 18.80
N ALA A 167 14.07 4.45 19.62
CA ALA A 167 14.44 5.24 20.80
C ALA A 167 15.06 4.40 21.92
N ARG A 168 14.39 3.32 22.30
CA ARG A 168 14.87 2.40 23.33
C ARG A 168 15.90 1.44 22.77
N PHE A 169 15.63 0.87 21.60
CA PHE A 169 16.52 -0.06 20.91
C PHE A 169 16.99 0.61 19.61
N PRO A 170 18.30 0.90 19.44
CA PRO A 170 18.82 1.92 18.52
C PRO A 170 18.89 1.46 17.05
N ILE A 171 17.75 1.05 16.50
CA ILE A 171 17.50 0.82 15.07
C ILE A 171 16.07 1.28 14.83
N SER A 172 15.87 2.31 13.99
CA SER A 172 14.53 2.75 13.60
C SER A 172 13.88 1.81 12.59
N MET A 173 12.55 1.80 12.53
CA MET A 173 11.72 0.93 11.69
C MET A 173 12.17 -0.54 11.79
N MET A 174 12.57 -0.95 13.00
CA MET A 174 13.30 -2.21 13.19
C MET A 174 12.46 -3.39 12.73
N ALA A 175 11.23 -3.48 13.21
CA ALA A 175 10.41 -4.66 13.00
C ALA A 175 9.80 -4.74 11.59
N SER A 176 9.50 -3.60 10.95
CA SER A 176 9.16 -3.57 9.53
C SER A 176 10.36 -3.92 8.66
N GLY A 177 11.57 -3.54 9.06
CA GLY A 177 12.82 -3.97 8.42
C GLY A 177 13.11 -5.46 8.56
N VAL A 178 12.76 -6.08 9.69
CA VAL A 178 12.80 -7.54 9.86
C VAL A 178 11.77 -8.22 8.98
N TRP A 179 10.52 -7.75 8.99
CA TRP A 179 9.47 -8.25 8.11
C TRP A 179 9.88 -8.16 6.63
N ALA A 180 10.54 -7.08 6.23
CA ALA A 180 11.06 -6.90 4.87
C ALA A 180 12.35 -7.71 4.58
N GLU A 181 12.82 -8.53 5.52
CA GLU A 181 14.08 -9.29 5.44
C GLU A 181 15.32 -8.41 5.19
N ALA A 182 15.23 -7.11 5.46
CA ALA A 182 16.32 -6.13 5.32
C ALA A 182 17.19 -6.03 6.58
N ILE A 183 16.62 -6.42 7.72
CA ILE A 183 17.32 -6.58 9.00
C ILE A 183 17.14 -8.04 9.41
N SER A 184 18.23 -8.72 9.78
CA SER A 184 18.09 -10.09 10.27
C SER A 184 17.38 -10.11 11.63
N GLU A 185 16.50 -11.09 11.81
CA GLU A 185 15.79 -11.28 13.07
C GLU A 185 16.76 -11.47 14.25
N GLU A 186 17.85 -12.22 14.04
CA GLU A 186 18.93 -12.38 15.02
C GLU A 186 19.51 -11.02 15.47
N ARG A 187 19.79 -10.11 14.53
CA ARG A 187 20.31 -8.78 14.85
C ARG A 187 19.30 -7.99 15.67
N ALA A 188 18.03 -8.03 15.28
CA ALA A 188 16.96 -7.31 15.98
C ALA A 188 16.74 -7.87 17.39
N HIS A 189 16.63 -9.19 17.55
CA HIS A 189 16.49 -9.88 18.84
C HIS A 189 17.62 -9.57 19.82
N ASN A 190 18.86 -9.48 19.32
CA ASN A 190 20.05 -9.20 20.13
C ASN A 190 20.29 -7.70 20.36
N LEU A 191 19.47 -6.82 19.78
CA LEU A 191 19.62 -5.39 19.95
C LEU A 191 19.37 -5.03 21.43
N LYS A 192 20.37 -4.41 22.04
CA LYS A 192 20.33 -3.96 23.44
C LYS A 192 19.71 -2.58 23.54
N GLU A 193 19.05 -2.31 24.65
CA GLU A 193 18.54 -0.98 24.93
C GLU A 193 19.68 0.04 25.14
N VAL A 194 19.41 1.32 24.83
CA VAL A 194 20.40 2.42 24.96
C VAL A 194 20.88 2.60 26.40
N SER A 195 20.02 2.35 27.38
CA SER A 195 20.30 2.56 28.80
C SER A 195 19.85 1.35 29.62
N GLY A 196 20.65 0.29 29.59
CA GLY A 196 20.39 -0.92 30.36
C GLY A 196 21.01 -2.17 29.72
N ASN A 197 20.42 -3.33 30.03
CA ASN A 197 20.92 -4.62 29.59
C ASN A 197 19.84 -5.48 28.89
N ALA A 198 18.59 -5.00 28.83
CA ALA A 198 17.53 -5.73 28.15
C ALA A 198 17.80 -5.78 26.63
N THR A 199 17.41 -6.89 26.02
CA THR A 199 17.35 -7.04 24.56
C THR A 199 15.92 -7.03 24.08
N VAL A 200 15.70 -6.73 22.80
CA VAL A 200 14.38 -6.83 22.15
C VAL A 200 13.73 -8.18 22.42
N LYS A 201 14.48 -9.27 22.26
CA LYS A 201 13.96 -10.62 22.51
C LYS A 201 13.50 -10.80 23.95
N SER A 202 14.34 -10.41 24.92
CA SER A 202 13.98 -10.56 26.34
C SER A 202 12.74 -9.76 26.71
N GLU A 203 12.55 -8.58 26.12
CA GLU A 203 11.38 -7.75 26.40
C GLU A 203 10.12 -8.29 25.70
N LEU A 204 10.23 -8.78 24.45
CA LEU A 204 9.12 -9.45 23.75
C LEU A 204 8.62 -10.66 24.56
N GLU A 205 9.54 -11.49 25.08
CA GLU A 205 9.22 -12.60 25.97
C GLU A 205 8.53 -12.11 27.25
N ARG A 206 9.10 -11.09 27.90
CA ARG A 206 8.58 -10.52 29.16
C ARG A 206 7.16 -9.98 29.02
N ILE A 207 6.85 -9.29 27.92
CA ILE A 207 5.53 -8.70 27.69
C ILE A 207 4.54 -9.68 27.04
N GLY A 208 4.98 -10.88 26.63
CA GLY A 208 4.13 -11.89 25.99
C GLY A 208 3.81 -11.59 24.52
N TYR A 209 4.70 -10.87 23.82
CA TYR A 209 4.56 -10.50 22.41
C TYR A 209 5.62 -11.15 21.50
N LEU A 210 6.41 -12.10 22.01
CA LEU A 210 7.19 -12.98 21.15
C LEU A 210 6.24 -13.99 20.48
N GLY A 211 5.80 -13.68 19.26
CA GLY A 211 4.87 -14.53 18.50
C GLY A 211 5.56 -15.71 17.80
N ASP A 212 4.77 -16.70 17.41
CA ASP A 212 5.26 -17.91 16.74
C ASP A 212 5.34 -17.79 15.22
N THR A 213 4.72 -16.75 14.64
CA THR A 213 4.72 -16.53 13.18
C THR A 213 6.05 -15.91 12.77
N PRO A 214 6.74 -16.41 11.73
CA PRO A 214 7.98 -15.79 11.27
C PRO A 214 7.76 -14.33 10.86
N ALA A 215 8.62 -13.43 11.34
CA ALA A 215 8.63 -12.03 10.93
C ALA A 215 9.21 -11.88 9.51
N SER A 216 8.42 -12.21 8.49
CA SER A 216 8.80 -12.13 7.07
C SER A 216 7.59 -11.79 6.19
N TYR A 217 7.83 -10.98 5.15
CA TYR A 217 6.85 -10.65 4.11
C TYR A 217 6.32 -11.88 3.36
N LYS A 218 7.05 -13.00 3.41
CA LYS A 218 6.61 -14.28 2.83
C LYS A 218 5.60 -14.98 3.73
N ALA A 219 5.82 -14.93 5.05
CA ALA A 219 4.93 -15.54 6.04
C ALA A 219 3.67 -14.68 6.26
N MET A 220 3.81 -13.36 6.21
CA MET A 220 2.74 -12.38 6.35
C MET A 220 2.71 -11.44 5.12
N PRO A 221 2.25 -11.91 3.95
CA PRO A 221 2.20 -11.11 2.74
C PRO A 221 1.18 -9.97 2.85
N ILE A 222 1.52 -8.80 2.33
CA ILE A 222 0.68 -7.60 2.31
C ILE A 222 0.35 -7.25 0.84
N GLY A 223 -0.92 -6.98 0.56
CA GLY A 223 -1.40 -6.63 -0.78
C GLY A 223 -1.16 -5.17 -1.14
N ALA A 224 -1.24 -4.28 -0.14
CA ALA A 224 -0.77 -2.90 -0.18
C ALA A 224 -0.70 -2.32 1.23
N HIS A 225 0.13 -1.29 1.45
CA HIS A 225 0.27 -0.59 2.72
C HIS A 225 -0.06 0.90 2.58
N PHE A 226 -0.92 1.41 3.47
CA PHE A 226 -1.27 2.83 3.56
C PHE A 226 -1.01 3.32 4.98
N GLU A 227 -0.19 4.36 5.12
CA GLU A 227 0.14 4.93 6.42
C GLU A 227 -0.31 6.38 6.50
N LEU A 228 -1.23 6.67 7.43
CA LEU A 228 -1.56 8.04 7.81
C LEU A 228 -0.58 8.47 8.91
N HIS A 229 0.02 9.64 8.72
CA HIS A 229 0.97 10.20 9.65
C HIS A 229 0.85 11.71 9.74
N ILE A 230 1.34 12.30 10.83
CA ILE A 230 1.59 13.75 10.85
C ILE A 230 2.81 14.07 9.98
N GLU A 231 2.87 15.27 9.42
CA GLU A 231 3.98 15.67 8.54
C GLU A 231 5.34 15.68 9.27
N GLN A 232 5.33 15.95 10.58
CA GLN A 232 6.53 16.26 11.39
C GLN A 232 7.34 17.45 10.86
N GLY A 233 6.68 18.26 10.01
CA GLY A 233 7.27 19.37 9.31
C GLY A 233 6.26 20.50 9.11
N PRO A 234 6.72 21.68 8.71
CA PRO A 234 5.89 22.89 8.57
C PRO A 234 5.36 23.15 7.16
N ILE A 235 5.52 22.24 6.19
CA ILE A 235 5.18 22.48 4.77
C ILE A 235 3.68 22.64 4.58
N LEU A 236 2.86 21.72 5.11
CA LEU A 236 1.41 21.74 4.97
C LEU A 236 0.79 22.93 5.71
N GLU A 237 1.23 23.20 6.94
CA GLU A 237 0.77 24.35 7.72
C GLU A 237 1.06 25.67 6.99
N ARG A 238 2.31 25.87 6.53
CA ARG A 238 2.69 27.09 5.78
C ARG A 238 1.98 27.22 4.43
N ALA A 239 1.68 26.10 3.79
CA ALA A 239 0.94 26.08 2.52
C ALA A 239 -0.58 26.21 2.71
N GLY A 240 -1.08 26.17 3.94
CA GLY A 240 -2.51 26.15 4.24
C GLY A 240 -3.22 24.92 3.66
N LYS A 241 -2.52 23.79 3.55
CA LYS A 241 -3.04 22.53 2.99
C LYS A 241 -3.35 21.55 4.10
N LYS A 242 -4.45 20.79 3.97
CA LYS A 242 -4.85 19.80 4.99
C LYS A 242 -4.33 18.39 4.73
N ILE A 243 -3.91 18.10 3.49
CA ILE A 243 -3.43 16.77 3.11
C ILE A 243 -2.17 16.87 2.25
N GLY A 244 -1.14 16.13 2.67
CA GLY A 244 0.03 15.81 1.88
C GLY A 244 -0.14 14.45 1.21
N VAL A 245 -0.09 14.41 -0.12
CA VAL A 245 -0.01 13.16 -0.89
C VAL A 245 1.47 12.79 -0.98
N VAL A 246 1.89 11.85 -0.15
CA VAL A 246 3.32 11.56 -0.01
C VAL A 246 3.82 10.75 -1.22
N GLN A 247 4.81 11.28 -1.92
CA GLN A 247 5.38 10.69 -3.13
C GLN A 247 6.49 9.67 -2.81
N GLY A 248 7.08 9.79 -1.62
CA GLY A 248 8.26 9.04 -1.24
C GLY A 248 8.88 9.54 0.06
N VAL A 249 10.03 8.97 0.41
CA VAL A 249 10.84 9.32 1.58
C VAL A 249 12.24 9.70 1.13
N GLN A 250 12.80 10.76 1.68
CA GLN A 250 14.16 11.19 1.35
C GLN A 250 15.22 10.17 1.81
N ALA A 251 16.37 10.16 1.13
CA ALA A 251 17.51 9.37 1.55
C ALA A 251 18.12 9.91 2.84
N TYR A 252 18.64 9.03 3.69
CA TYR A 252 19.46 9.41 4.82
C TYR A 252 20.49 8.37 5.22
N LYS A 253 21.58 8.82 5.85
CA LYS A 253 22.59 7.97 6.49
C LYS A 253 22.91 8.50 7.87
N TRP A 254 23.00 7.59 8.84
CA TRP A 254 23.41 7.91 10.22
C TRP A 254 24.77 7.32 10.51
N PHE A 255 25.60 8.11 11.16
CA PHE A 255 26.94 7.73 11.59
C PHE A 255 27.16 8.07 13.05
N THR A 256 28.01 7.27 13.70
CA THR A 256 28.67 7.65 14.95
C THR A 256 30.12 7.97 14.64
N ILE A 257 30.57 9.13 15.10
CA ILE A 257 31.93 9.64 14.91
C ILE A 257 32.63 9.62 16.27
N ASP A 258 33.66 8.80 16.40
CA ASP A 258 34.50 8.72 17.60
C ASP A 258 35.82 9.45 17.35
N ILE A 259 36.09 10.48 18.14
CA ILE A 259 37.31 11.28 18.10
C ILE A 259 38.17 10.89 19.31
N THR A 260 39.42 10.51 19.05
CA THR A 260 40.42 10.24 20.09
C THR A 260 41.55 11.27 20.01
N GLY A 261 41.66 12.05 21.09
CA GLY A 261 42.72 12.99 21.40
C GLY A 261 43.49 12.59 22.65
N ARG A 262 43.75 13.54 23.56
CA ARG A 262 44.48 13.27 24.80
C ARG A 262 44.04 14.17 25.96
N ASP A 263 43.73 13.54 27.09
CA ASP A 263 43.46 14.25 28.35
C ASP A 263 44.67 15.07 28.78
N ALA A 264 44.44 16.34 29.15
CA ALA A 264 45.48 17.24 29.64
C ALA A 264 44.88 18.36 30.50
N HIS A 265 45.70 18.98 31.36
CA HIS A 265 45.22 20.03 32.25
C HIS A 265 45.02 21.36 31.50
N THR A 266 43.83 21.96 31.61
CA THR A 266 43.44 23.12 30.76
C THR A 266 44.30 24.37 31.01
N GLY A 267 44.85 24.53 32.21
CA GLY A 267 45.64 25.72 32.58
C GLY A 267 47.14 25.63 32.30
N SER A 268 47.69 24.42 32.15
CA SER A 268 49.15 24.20 32.03
C SER A 268 49.58 23.70 30.66
N THR A 269 48.63 23.27 29.80
CA THR A 269 48.92 22.81 28.45
C THR A 269 48.66 23.94 27.45
N PRO A 270 49.70 24.50 26.79
CA PRO A 270 49.53 25.55 25.79
C PRO A 270 48.78 25.01 24.56
N PHE A 271 48.13 25.88 23.78
CA PHE A 271 47.29 25.45 22.65
C PHE A 271 48.03 24.57 21.62
N SER A 272 49.31 24.83 21.38
CA SER A 272 50.15 24.06 20.45
C SER A 272 50.32 22.59 20.82
N ASP A 273 50.19 22.26 22.11
CA ASP A 273 50.45 20.92 22.64
C ASP A 273 49.16 20.14 22.95
N ARG A 274 48.00 20.68 22.57
CA ARG A 274 46.69 20.05 22.80
C ARG A 274 46.33 19.09 21.69
N ALA A 275 45.68 17.99 22.06
CA ALA A 275 44.90 17.13 21.16
C ALA A 275 43.46 17.12 21.69
N ASP A 276 42.78 18.26 21.53
CA ASP A 276 41.47 18.57 22.13
C ASP A 276 40.34 17.98 21.28
N ALA A 277 39.76 16.86 21.74
CA ALA A 277 38.74 16.13 21.00
C ALA A 277 37.42 16.92 20.87
N LEU A 278 37.09 17.74 21.87
CA LEU A 278 35.85 18.52 21.86
C LEU A 278 35.94 19.73 20.92
N LEU A 279 37.10 20.39 20.87
CA LEU A 279 37.32 21.46 19.91
C LEU A 279 37.25 20.96 18.47
N LEU A 280 37.82 19.78 18.18
CA LEU A 280 37.67 19.16 16.87
C LEU A 280 36.20 18.85 16.59
N ALA A 281 35.48 18.19 17.51
CA ALA A 281 34.07 17.87 17.34
C ALA A 281 33.21 19.11 16.99
N ALA A 282 33.39 20.23 17.69
CA ALA A 282 32.68 21.48 17.41
C ALA A 282 32.94 22.01 15.99
N ARG A 283 34.17 21.88 15.50
CA ARG A 283 34.56 22.25 14.13
C ARG A 283 33.93 21.32 13.10
N LEU A 284 33.93 20.01 13.36
CA LEU A 284 33.32 19.03 12.46
C LEU A 284 31.81 19.26 12.34
N ILE A 285 31.11 19.49 13.46
CA ILE A 285 29.66 19.76 13.48
C ILE A 285 29.32 21.04 12.70
N THR A 286 30.06 22.13 12.92
CA THR A 286 29.81 23.40 12.20
C THR A 286 30.15 23.28 10.72
N HIS A 287 31.21 22.57 10.35
CA HIS A 287 31.54 22.27 8.96
C HIS A 287 30.46 21.43 8.26
N SER A 288 29.92 20.42 8.96
CA SER A 288 28.82 19.58 8.48
C SER A 288 27.63 20.40 8.01
N HIS A 289 27.22 21.39 8.82
CA HIS A 289 26.11 22.27 8.50
C HIS A 289 26.41 23.15 7.27
N ARG A 290 27.62 23.73 7.21
CA ARG A 290 28.05 24.56 6.07
C ARG A 290 28.02 23.77 4.78
N LEU A 291 28.54 22.54 4.80
CA LEU A 291 28.61 21.72 3.61
C LEU A 291 27.23 21.24 3.16
N ALA A 292 26.40 20.76 4.09
CA ALA A 292 25.02 20.37 3.79
C ALA A 292 24.21 21.51 3.16
N THR A 293 24.36 22.73 3.68
CA THR A 293 23.72 23.94 3.12
C THR A 293 24.12 24.16 1.66
N LYS A 294 25.39 23.97 1.29
CA LYS A 294 25.85 24.11 -0.11
C LYS A 294 25.20 23.09 -1.05
N HIS A 295 24.84 21.92 -0.52
CA HIS A 295 24.22 20.82 -1.28
C HIS A 295 22.69 20.84 -1.23
N ASN A 296 22.06 21.84 -0.59
CA ASN A 296 20.63 21.82 -0.28
C ASN A 296 20.18 20.53 0.43
N ALA A 297 21.05 20.03 1.32
CA ALA A 297 20.86 18.85 2.13
C ALA A 297 20.75 19.23 3.62
N LEU A 298 20.48 18.26 4.47
CA LEU A 298 20.43 18.44 5.91
C LEU A 298 21.55 17.63 6.58
N THR A 299 22.19 18.24 7.58
CA THR A 299 23.02 17.52 8.56
C THR A 299 22.58 17.87 9.98
N SER A 300 22.67 16.91 10.90
CA SER A 300 22.32 17.12 12.31
C SER A 300 23.13 16.24 13.25
N THR A 301 23.35 16.75 14.46
CA THR A 301 23.96 16.00 15.57
C THR A 301 23.00 15.98 16.74
N GLY A 302 22.46 14.79 17.04
CA GLY A 302 21.47 14.58 18.08
C GLY A 302 22.04 14.04 19.40
N ILE A 303 23.21 13.39 19.35
CA ILE A 303 23.88 12.79 20.50
C ILE A 303 25.32 13.27 20.53
N LEU A 304 25.78 13.73 21.70
CA LEU A 304 27.18 14.09 21.95
C LEU A 304 27.57 13.62 23.35
N ASN A 305 28.58 12.76 23.42
CA ASN A 305 29.17 12.25 24.65
C ASN A 305 30.65 12.65 24.71
N LEU A 306 31.15 13.01 25.87
CA LEU A 306 32.56 13.37 26.07
C LEU A 306 33.09 12.79 27.38
N THR A 307 34.38 12.48 27.40
CA THR A 307 35.10 11.99 28.59
C THR A 307 36.43 12.74 28.72
N PRO A 308 36.87 13.09 29.95
CA PRO A 308 36.33 12.67 31.25
C PRO A 308 35.18 13.53 31.80
N GLY A 309 34.84 14.66 31.17
CA GLY A 309 33.75 15.52 31.63
C GLY A 309 34.09 16.39 32.85
N SER A 310 35.27 17.01 32.85
CA SER A 310 35.72 17.92 33.92
C SER A 310 36.08 19.31 33.37
N THR A 311 35.64 20.37 34.04
CA THR A 311 35.87 21.78 33.65
C THR A 311 37.35 22.12 33.42
N ASN A 312 38.26 21.48 34.17
CA ASN A 312 39.70 21.76 34.13
C ASN A 312 40.53 20.71 33.37
N THR A 313 39.88 19.84 32.60
CA THR A 313 40.54 18.80 31.81
C THR A 313 40.13 18.91 30.34
N ILE A 314 41.11 18.98 29.45
CA ILE A 314 40.91 18.89 28.00
C ILE A 314 40.38 17.50 27.70
N PRO A 315 39.22 17.33 27.03
CA PRO A 315 38.69 16.01 26.72
C PRO A 315 39.56 15.26 25.70
N GLY A 316 40.00 14.06 26.07
CA GLY A 316 40.72 13.16 25.18
C GLY A 316 39.83 12.25 24.35
N HIS A 317 38.51 12.21 24.61
CA HIS A 317 37.59 11.46 23.77
C HIS A 317 36.21 12.13 23.68
N VAL A 318 35.68 12.18 22.46
CA VAL A 318 34.32 12.64 22.14
C VAL A 318 33.70 11.70 21.14
N SER A 319 32.44 11.33 21.35
CA SER A 319 31.64 10.56 20.42
C SER A 319 30.38 11.35 20.10
N PHE A 320 30.04 11.53 18.83
CA PHE A 320 28.82 12.22 18.42
C PHE A 320 28.16 11.57 17.20
N THR A 321 26.85 11.77 17.05
CA THR A 321 26.12 11.28 15.88
C THR A 321 26.07 12.31 14.76
N LEU A 322 26.09 11.83 13.51
CA LEU A 322 25.91 12.62 12.30
C LEU A 322 24.78 12.00 11.47
N ASP A 323 23.69 12.74 11.32
CA ASP A 323 22.57 12.43 10.43
C ASP A 323 22.72 13.26 9.15
N ILE A 324 22.80 12.61 7.99
CA ILE A 324 22.82 13.26 6.66
C ILE A 324 21.53 12.91 5.93
N ARG A 325 20.80 13.91 5.40
CA ARG A 325 19.56 13.69 4.63
C ARG A 325 19.50 14.51 3.34
N SER A 326 18.95 13.91 2.28
CA SER A 326 18.61 14.61 1.03
C SER A 326 17.56 13.83 0.24
N PRO A 327 16.71 14.48 -0.57
CA PRO A 327 15.82 13.79 -1.52
C PRO A 327 16.55 12.88 -2.54
N SER A 328 17.86 13.06 -2.73
CA SER A 328 18.68 12.29 -3.68
C SER A 328 19.75 11.45 -2.96
N ASP A 329 19.82 10.16 -3.28
CA ASP A 329 20.88 9.26 -2.82
C ASP A 329 22.27 9.79 -3.21
N GLU A 330 22.43 10.25 -4.45
CA GLU A 330 23.69 10.80 -4.98
C GLU A 330 24.17 12.00 -4.16
N THR A 331 23.24 12.85 -3.69
CA THR A 331 23.58 14.00 -2.84
C THR A 331 24.05 13.56 -1.47
N VAL A 332 23.42 12.53 -0.87
CA VAL A 332 23.87 11.97 0.42
C VAL A 332 25.25 11.33 0.28
N GLU A 333 25.48 10.56 -0.79
CA GLU A 333 26.76 9.91 -1.06
C GLU A 333 27.89 10.93 -1.24
N LYS A 334 27.66 11.93 -2.10
CA LYS A 334 28.64 12.99 -2.34
C LYS A 334 28.95 13.79 -1.07
N LEU A 335 27.92 14.14 -0.29
CA LEU A 335 28.10 14.86 0.96
C LEU A 335 28.86 14.02 1.99
N GLU A 336 28.58 12.72 2.11
CA GLU A 336 29.35 11.79 2.94
C GLU A 336 30.83 11.75 2.55
N GLU A 337 31.12 11.59 1.25
CA GLU A 337 32.50 11.54 0.74
C GLU A 337 33.28 12.82 1.05
N GLU A 338 32.66 13.99 0.80
CA GLU A 338 33.28 15.28 1.10
C GLU A 338 33.49 15.49 2.60
N LEU A 339 32.51 15.12 3.45
CA LEU A 339 32.64 15.22 4.91
C LEU A 339 33.75 14.31 5.45
N ARG A 340 33.84 13.07 4.97
CA ARG A 340 34.92 12.15 5.38
C ARG A 340 36.29 12.74 5.05
N ARG A 341 36.48 13.21 3.81
CA ARG A 341 37.72 13.87 3.37
C ARG A 341 38.04 15.09 4.24
N ASP A 342 37.06 15.96 4.47
CA ASP A 342 37.27 17.20 5.24
C ASP A 342 37.53 16.93 6.72
N PHE A 343 36.87 15.94 7.31
CA PHE A 343 37.09 15.57 8.70
C PHE A 343 38.50 15.03 8.92
N ASP A 344 39.00 14.20 8.00
CA ASP A 344 40.37 13.70 8.04
C ASP A 344 41.38 14.86 7.95
N LEU A 345 41.16 15.83 7.05
CA LEU A 345 42.02 17.01 6.93
C LEU A 345 42.00 17.88 8.19
N LEU A 346 40.82 18.15 8.76
CA LEU A 346 40.66 18.94 9.99
C LEU A 346 41.31 18.25 11.20
N ALA A 347 41.21 16.92 11.29
CA ALA A 347 41.86 16.15 12.35
C ALA A 347 43.39 16.16 12.25
N LEU A 348 43.94 16.29 11.05
CA LEU A 348 45.37 16.50 10.81
C LEU A 348 45.82 17.96 11.00
N GLY A 349 44.91 18.88 11.35
CA GLY A 349 45.20 20.30 11.53
C GLY A 349 45.31 21.09 10.21
N THR A 350 44.82 20.53 9.11
CA THR A 350 44.74 21.24 7.81
C THR A 350 43.46 22.08 7.77
N ASP A 351 43.59 23.35 7.38
CA ASP A 351 42.43 24.24 7.28
C ASP A 351 41.55 23.87 6.09
N VAL A 352 40.25 23.79 6.36
CA VAL A 352 39.19 23.54 5.37
C VAL A 352 38.21 24.68 5.49
N ASP A 353 37.98 25.42 4.40
CA ASP A 353 37.00 26.51 4.32
C ASP A 353 37.12 27.58 5.43
N GLY A 354 38.33 27.82 5.93
CA GLY A 354 38.62 28.82 6.96
C GLY A 354 38.18 28.42 8.37
N ILE A 355 37.84 27.14 8.61
CA ILE A 355 37.39 26.63 9.92
C ILE A 355 38.47 26.80 11.00
N LEU A 356 39.75 26.80 10.63
CA LEU A 356 40.88 26.98 11.54
C LEU A 356 41.37 28.44 11.61
N ALA A 357 40.76 29.36 10.85
CA ALA A 357 41.21 30.74 10.78
C ALA A 357 41.25 31.40 12.18
N GLY A 358 42.36 32.08 12.48
CA GLY A 358 42.57 32.75 13.76
C GLY A 358 42.82 31.81 14.96
N SER A 359 42.96 30.51 14.75
CA SER A 359 43.28 29.54 15.81
C SER A 359 44.78 29.21 15.85
N THR A 360 45.29 28.86 17.04
CA THR A 360 46.62 28.26 17.17
C THR A 360 46.58 26.81 16.64
N PRO A 361 47.55 26.39 15.80
CA PRO A 361 47.68 24.98 15.39
C PRO A 361 47.82 24.07 16.61
N ALA A 362 47.14 22.93 16.60
CA ALA A 362 47.14 21.93 17.66
C ALA A 362 47.73 20.60 17.15
N LEU A 363 47.90 19.61 18.03
CA LEU A 363 48.37 18.29 17.63
C LEU A 363 47.29 17.53 16.85
N PRO A 364 47.68 16.66 15.90
CA PRO A 364 46.74 15.82 15.18
C PRO A 364 45.92 14.91 16.10
N LEU A 365 44.69 14.64 15.70
CA LEU A 365 43.78 13.71 16.36
C LEU A 365 43.45 12.55 15.42
N SER A 366 42.84 11.51 15.99
CA SER A 366 42.31 10.39 15.21
C SER A 366 40.79 10.37 15.27
N LEU A 367 40.16 9.93 14.19
CA LEU A 367 38.72 9.79 14.10
C LEU A 367 38.34 8.42 13.53
N LYS A 368 37.20 7.89 13.95
CA LYS A 368 36.60 6.67 13.40
C LYS A 368 35.14 6.93 13.09
N TRP A 369 34.69 6.41 11.94
CA TRP A 369 33.29 6.41 11.56
C TRP A 369 32.72 5.02 11.78
N ARG A 370 31.53 4.96 12.36
CA ARG A 370 30.68 3.78 12.34
C ARG A 370 29.39 4.15 11.61
N THR A 371 29.04 3.39 10.58
CA THR A 371 27.73 3.53 9.93
C THR A 371 26.70 2.79 10.77
N ASP A 372 25.71 3.51 11.27
CA ASP A 372 24.65 2.95 12.10
C ASP A 372 23.44 2.52 11.23
N THR A 373 23.04 3.40 10.30
CA THR A 373 21.87 3.20 9.43
C THR A 373 22.10 3.77 8.02
N ILE A 374 21.58 3.07 7.00
CA ILE A 374 21.49 3.57 5.62
C ILE A 374 20.04 3.37 5.16
N SER A 375 19.42 4.44 4.67
CA SER A 375 18.11 4.41 4.02
C SER A 375 18.18 5.16 2.71
N THR A 376 17.94 4.46 1.59
CA THR A 376 17.91 5.09 0.26
C THR A 376 16.60 5.84 0.03
N ALA A 377 16.61 6.78 -0.92
CA ALA A 377 15.40 7.47 -1.34
C ALA A 377 14.34 6.47 -1.80
N THR A 378 13.14 6.61 -1.27
CA THR A 378 12.01 5.71 -1.55
C THR A 378 11.01 6.42 -2.44
N LYS A 379 10.53 5.74 -3.50
CA LYS A 379 9.41 6.19 -4.32
C LYS A 379 8.21 5.29 -4.06
N PHE A 380 7.08 5.89 -3.72
CA PHE A 380 5.85 5.17 -3.43
C PHE A 380 5.09 4.76 -4.68
N HIS A 381 4.20 3.78 -4.54
CA HIS A 381 3.54 3.14 -5.66
C HIS A 381 2.48 4.08 -6.28
N PRO A 382 2.49 4.32 -7.61
CA PRO A 382 1.64 5.32 -8.25
C PRO A 382 0.14 5.06 -8.06
N ASP A 383 -0.29 3.79 -8.03
CA ASP A 383 -1.70 3.48 -7.79
C ASP A 383 -2.16 3.79 -6.36
N CYS A 384 -1.27 3.71 -5.37
CA CYS A 384 -1.58 4.03 -3.99
C CYS A 384 -1.63 5.55 -3.82
N ILE A 385 -0.64 6.26 -4.39
CA ILE A 385 -0.60 7.73 -4.47
C ILE A 385 -1.89 8.27 -5.11
N GLN A 386 -2.32 7.67 -6.23
CA GLN A 386 -3.54 8.08 -6.92
C GLN A 386 -4.79 7.83 -6.05
N ALA A 387 -4.88 6.70 -5.35
CA ALA A 387 -6.00 6.42 -4.45
C ALA A 387 -6.11 7.44 -3.31
N VAL A 388 -4.96 7.89 -2.78
CA VAL A 388 -4.91 8.98 -1.78
C VAL A 388 -5.36 10.31 -2.37
N ARG A 389 -4.84 10.67 -3.56
CA ARG A 389 -5.19 11.93 -4.22
C ARG A 389 -6.69 12.02 -4.50
N GLU A 390 -7.27 10.99 -5.10
CA GLU A 390 -8.72 10.94 -5.40
C GLU A 390 -9.57 11.01 -4.13
N SER A 391 -9.10 10.41 -3.04
CA SER A 391 -9.77 10.46 -1.75
C SER A 391 -9.76 11.89 -1.20
N ALA A 392 -8.60 12.54 -1.17
CA ALA A 392 -8.47 13.92 -0.73
C ALA A 392 -9.33 14.88 -1.58
N GLU A 393 -9.29 14.75 -2.91
CA GLU A 393 -10.11 15.55 -3.82
C GLU A 393 -11.60 15.36 -3.61
N SER A 394 -12.03 14.13 -3.29
CA SER A 394 -13.44 13.84 -3.07
C SER A 394 -14.00 14.44 -1.77
N ILE A 395 -13.13 14.62 -0.76
CA ILE A 395 -13.48 15.13 0.58
C ILE A 395 -13.39 16.65 0.62
N LEU A 396 -12.31 17.22 0.06
CA LEU A 396 -11.95 18.62 0.23
C LEU A 396 -12.09 19.45 -1.06
N GLY A 397 -12.28 18.79 -2.21
CA GLY A 397 -12.29 19.43 -3.53
C GLY A 397 -10.93 19.37 -4.23
N LYS A 398 -10.91 19.78 -5.50
CA LYS A 398 -9.67 19.90 -6.28
C LYS A 398 -8.72 20.91 -5.63
N ASP A 399 -7.42 20.68 -5.78
CA ASP A 399 -6.32 21.51 -5.23
C ASP A 399 -6.20 21.54 -3.70
N ALA A 400 -6.98 20.75 -2.97
CA ALA A 400 -6.94 20.73 -1.51
C ALA A 400 -5.74 19.96 -0.91
N ALA A 401 -5.06 19.17 -1.75
CA ALA A 401 -3.88 18.39 -1.37
C ALA A 401 -2.64 18.87 -2.12
N VAL A 402 -1.47 18.62 -1.54
CA VAL A 402 -0.17 18.93 -2.15
C VAL A 402 0.72 17.71 -2.16
N ASP A 403 1.55 17.59 -3.20
CA ASP A 403 2.54 16.54 -3.29
C ASP A 403 3.71 16.87 -2.37
N ILE A 404 4.11 15.89 -1.57
CA ILE A 404 5.16 16.07 -0.56
C ILE A 404 6.07 14.84 -0.52
N SER A 405 7.32 15.02 -0.14
CA SER A 405 8.21 13.91 0.22
C SER A 405 8.42 13.92 1.72
N SER A 406 8.38 12.76 2.36
CA SER A 406 8.66 12.69 3.80
C SER A 406 10.13 12.99 4.07
N GLY A 407 10.37 13.82 5.07
CA GLY A 407 11.69 14.06 5.62
C GLY A 407 12.15 12.98 6.62
N ALA A 408 11.22 12.20 7.15
CA ALA A 408 11.43 11.17 8.16
C ALA A 408 11.31 9.76 7.58
N GLY A 409 12.04 8.81 8.17
CA GLY A 409 11.79 7.38 7.92
C GLY A 409 10.46 6.98 8.55
N HIS A 410 9.77 6.02 7.94
CA HIS A 410 8.56 5.40 8.46
C HIS A 410 8.56 3.93 8.04
N ASP A 411 7.82 3.06 8.71
CA ASP A 411 7.70 1.64 8.35
C ASP A 411 7.32 1.41 6.88
N SER A 412 6.60 2.38 6.28
CA SER A 412 6.32 2.44 4.84
C SER A 412 7.56 2.32 3.93
N VAL A 413 8.75 2.72 4.38
CA VAL A 413 10.01 2.52 3.64
C VAL A 413 10.29 1.04 3.40
N TYR A 414 10.08 0.19 4.42
CA TYR A 414 10.35 -1.23 4.32
C TYR A 414 9.21 -2.00 3.65
N THR A 415 7.94 -1.62 3.89
CA THR A 415 6.82 -2.26 3.19
C THR A 415 6.84 -2.00 1.69
N ASN A 416 7.28 -0.80 1.25
CA ASN A 416 7.43 -0.45 -0.16
C ASN A 416 8.39 -1.36 -0.95
N LYS A 417 9.29 -2.10 -0.26
CA LYS A 417 10.17 -3.07 -0.91
C LYS A 417 9.44 -4.32 -1.41
N HIS A 418 8.28 -4.64 -0.82
CA HIS A 418 7.59 -5.92 -1.04
C HIS A 418 6.11 -5.78 -1.38
N CYS A 419 5.50 -4.61 -1.18
CA CYS A 419 4.13 -4.35 -1.59
C CYS A 419 3.90 -2.89 -2.03
N PRO A 420 2.88 -2.63 -2.88
CA PRO A 420 2.43 -1.28 -3.20
C PRO A 420 2.16 -0.47 -1.94
N THR A 421 2.85 0.66 -1.77
CA THR A 421 2.82 1.44 -0.54
C THR A 421 2.70 2.92 -0.82
N THR A 422 2.04 3.67 0.06
CA THR A 422 2.05 5.14 0.09
C THR A 422 1.75 5.64 1.50
N MET A 423 1.95 6.95 1.71
CA MET A 423 1.55 7.63 2.93
C MET A 423 0.59 8.80 2.67
N ILE A 424 -0.06 9.24 3.75
CA ILE A 424 -0.94 10.40 3.83
C ILE A 424 -0.40 11.28 4.97
N PHE A 425 -0.10 12.53 4.70
CA PHE A 425 0.31 13.49 5.73
C PHE A 425 -0.80 14.46 6.10
N ILE A 426 -0.90 14.79 7.39
CA ILE A 426 -1.68 15.92 7.90
C ILE A 426 -0.75 16.97 8.53
N PRO A 427 -1.20 18.23 8.65
CA PRO A 427 -0.41 19.29 9.28
C PRO A 427 -0.02 18.95 10.71
N CYS A 428 1.17 19.41 11.09
CA CYS A 428 1.59 19.48 12.48
C CYS A 428 1.88 20.94 12.85
N LYS A 429 1.32 21.42 13.96
CA LYS A 429 1.39 22.83 14.36
C LYS A 429 2.84 23.27 14.57
N GLY A 430 3.24 24.34 13.87
CA GLY A 430 4.62 24.83 13.89
C GLY A 430 5.66 23.86 13.31
N GLY A 431 5.24 22.75 12.70
CA GLY A 431 6.11 21.65 12.29
C GLY A 431 6.85 20.96 13.44
N VAL A 432 6.32 21.03 14.66
CA VAL A 432 6.93 20.46 15.87
C VAL A 432 6.60 18.98 15.98
N SER A 433 7.61 18.12 16.09
CA SER A 433 7.46 16.68 16.40
C SER A 433 8.63 16.20 17.27
N HIS A 434 8.56 14.98 17.79
CA HIS A 434 9.46 14.45 18.83
C HIS A 434 9.54 15.37 20.05
N ASN A 435 8.43 16.05 20.35
CA ASN A 435 8.32 17.07 21.37
C ASN A 435 6.96 16.95 22.08
N PRO A 436 6.89 17.18 23.40
CA PRO A 436 5.62 17.13 24.14
C PRO A 436 4.50 18.03 23.61
N GLU A 437 4.85 19.14 22.95
CA GLU A 437 3.92 20.14 22.38
C GLU A 437 3.41 19.79 20.98
N GLU A 438 3.83 18.66 20.39
CA GLU A 438 3.32 18.17 19.11
C GLU A 438 1.79 18.17 19.09
N TYR A 439 1.22 18.75 18.03
CA TYR A 439 -0.22 18.95 17.93
C TYR A 439 -0.71 18.96 16.48
N SER A 440 -1.73 18.16 16.23
CA SER A 440 -2.61 18.27 15.06
C SER A 440 -4.04 18.48 15.53
N SER A 441 -4.81 19.30 14.82
CA SER A 441 -6.18 19.61 15.24
C SER A 441 -7.11 18.40 15.06
N PRO A 442 -8.17 18.28 15.88
CA PRO A 442 -9.18 17.24 15.70
C PRO A 442 -9.75 17.13 14.28
N GLU A 443 -9.93 18.27 13.61
CA GLU A 443 -10.45 18.32 12.25
C GLU A 443 -9.45 17.73 11.24
N GLU A 444 -8.16 18.08 11.35
CA GLU A 444 -7.11 17.55 10.48
C GLU A 444 -6.92 16.04 10.67
N CYS A 445 -6.96 15.56 11.92
CA CYS A 445 -6.94 14.14 12.24
C CYS A 445 -8.13 13.39 11.61
N ALA A 446 -9.34 13.93 11.71
CA ALA A 446 -10.53 13.33 11.11
C ALA A 446 -10.46 13.30 9.58
N ILE A 447 -10.02 14.39 8.95
CA ILE A 447 -9.84 14.47 7.49
C ILE A 447 -8.80 13.45 7.02
N GLY A 448 -7.66 13.34 7.71
CA GLY A 448 -6.64 12.35 7.41
C GLY A 448 -7.17 10.92 7.50
N ALA A 449 -7.93 10.61 8.53
CA ALA A 449 -8.57 9.30 8.71
C ALA A 449 -9.64 9.00 7.65
N GLU A 450 -10.41 10.00 7.21
CA GLU A 450 -11.36 9.86 6.08
C GLU A 450 -10.62 9.56 4.77
N VAL A 451 -9.52 10.26 4.51
CA VAL A 451 -8.68 10.03 3.33
C VAL A 451 -8.08 8.62 3.35
N LEU A 452 -7.58 8.15 4.50
CA LEU A 452 -7.08 6.79 4.67
C LEU A 452 -8.15 5.74 4.34
N CYS A 453 -9.34 5.88 4.95
CA CYS A 453 -10.46 4.96 4.74
C CYS A 453 -10.85 4.89 3.27
N GLN A 454 -11.05 6.05 2.61
CA GLN A 454 -11.42 6.08 1.20
C GLN A 454 -10.30 5.56 0.28
N ALA A 455 -9.03 5.83 0.59
CA ALA A 455 -7.90 5.36 -0.21
C ALA A 455 -7.80 3.84 -0.19
N VAL A 456 -7.97 3.22 0.98
CA VAL A 456 -8.00 1.76 1.14
C VAL A 456 -9.17 1.14 0.35
N VAL A 457 -10.37 1.72 0.45
CA VAL A 457 -11.54 1.24 -0.30
C VAL A 457 -11.35 1.37 -1.81
N ARG A 458 -10.85 2.52 -2.30
CA ARG A 458 -10.54 2.73 -3.72
C ARG A 458 -9.48 1.76 -4.23
N TYR A 459 -8.47 1.49 -3.42
CA TYR A 459 -7.43 0.54 -3.79
C TYR A 459 -7.98 -0.89 -3.86
N ASP A 460 -8.84 -1.29 -2.93
CA ASP A 460 -9.54 -2.58 -2.96
C ASP A 460 -10.45 -2.73 -4.19
N GLN A 461 -11.19 -1.67 -4.57
CA GLN A 461 -11.94 -1.61 -5.84
C GLN A 461 -11.04 -1.87 -7.04
N LYS A 462 -9.90 -1.16 -7.10
CA LYS A 462 -8.92 -1.30 -8.17
C LYS A 462 -8.29 -2.70 -8.23
N ARG A 463 -8.03 -3.32 -7.08
CA ARG A 463 -7.55 -4.71 -7.01
C ARG A 463 -8.57 -5.69 -7.59
N SER A 464 -9.86 -5.48 -7.32
CA SER A 464 -10.95 -6.30 -7.89
C SER A 464 -11.08 -6.11 -9.40
N GLN A 465 -10.96 -4.87 -9.89
CA GLN A 465 -11.00 -4.54 -11.33
C GLN A 465 -9.80 -5.09 -12.10
N LYS A 466 -8.56 -4.95 -11.60
CA LYS A 466 -7.37 -5.47 -12.29
C LYS A 466 -7.39 -6.97 -12.51
N LEU A 467 -8.04 -7.73 -11.61
CA LEU A 467 -8.22 -9.16 -11.82
C LEU A 467 -9.31 -9.48 -12.82
N LEU A 468 -10.35 -8.64 -12.91
CA LEU A 468 -11.30 -8.69 -14.02
C LEU A 468 -10.58 -8.40 -15.34
N ASP A 469 -9.76 -7.35 -15.42
CA ASP A 469 -8.97 -7.00 -16.60
C ASP A 469 -7.95 -8.09 -16.95
N ARG A 470 -7.32 -8.72 -15.94
CA ARG A 470 -6.39 -9.85 -16.13
C ARG A 470 -7.13 -11.11 -16.60
N TRP A 471 -8.33 -11.37 -16.09
CA TRP A 471 -9.22 -12.42 -16.60
C TRP A 471 -9.69 -12.13 -18.04
N LEU A 472 -10.05 -10.88 -18.34
CA LEU A 472 -10.47 -10.41 -19.66
C LEU A 472 -9.30 -10.41 -20.67
N THR A 473 -8.05 -10.28 -20.20
CA THR A 473 -6.85 -10.33 -21.04
C THR A 473 -6.24 -11.72 -21.20
N PHE A 474 -6.47 -12.65 -20.27
CA PHE A 474 -6.08 -14.06 -20.39
C PHE A 474 -7.12 -14.94 -21.09
N SER A 475 -8.38 -14.48 -21.19
CA SER A 475 -9.34 -15.08 -22.12
C SER A 475 -9.16 -14.45 -23.52
N PRO A 476 -8.83 -15.23 -24.56
CA PRO A 476 -8.70 -14.72 -25.93
C PRO A 476 -9.98 -14.06 -26.47
N ILE A 477 -11.12 -14.31 -25.81
CA ILE A 477 -12.47 -13.94 -26.23
C ILE A 477 -12.79 -12.46 -25.97
N ASN A 478 -12.10 -11.77 -25.04
CA ASN A 478 -12.54 -10.43 -24.60
C ASN A 478 -11.70 -9.23 -25.06
N LYS A 479 -10.57 -9.43 -25.76
CA LYS A 479 -9.82 -8.30 -26.33
C LYS A 479 -10.57 -7.57 -27.45
N THR A 480 -11.54 -8.21 -28.11
CA THR A 480 -12.35 -7.58 -29.16
C THR A 480 -13.56 -6.81 -28.62
N LEU A 481 -13.97 -7.05 -27.36
CA LEU A 481 -15.08 -6.35 -26.72
C LEU A 481 -14.63 -5.07 -26.00
N ALA A 482 -13.43 -5.05 -25.40
CA ALA A 482 -12.96 -3.90 -24.64
C ALA A 482 -12.54 -2.69 -25.50
N SER A 483 -12.17 -2.90 -26.78
CA SER A 483 -11.82 -1.81 -27.71
C SER A 483 -13.02 -1.17 -28.43
N HIS A 484 -14.25 -1.64 -28.17
CA HIS A 484 -15.49 -1.06 -28.69
C HIS A 484 -16.41 -0.45 -27.62
N LEU A 485 -16.00 -0.46 -26.34
CA LEU A 485 -16.66 0.29 -25.28
C LEU A 485 -15.95 1.64 -25.07
N HIS A 486 -16.01 2.48 -26.11
CA HIS A 486 -15.90 3.93 -25.92
C HIS A 486 -17.21 4.39 -25.27
N PHE A 487 -17.15 4.89 -24.03
CA PHE A 487 -18.16 5.79 -23.50
C PHE A 487 -17.76 7.21 -23.88
N PRO A 488 -18.33 7.83 -24.93
CA PRO A 488 -18.10 9.25 -25.15
C PRO A 488 -18.86 10.03 -24.08
N ASN A 489 -18.13 10.95 -23.44
CA ASN A 489 -18.68 12.08 -22.72
C ASN A 489 -19.82 12.72 -23.53
N LEU A 490 -21.04 12.72 -22.99
CA LEU A 490 -22.12 13.56 -23.49
C LEU A 490 -22.48 14.59 -22.43
N THR A 491 -21.94 15.77 -22.64
CA THR A 491 -22.41 17.05 -22.12
C THR A 491 -23.91 17.23 -22.35
N THR A 492 -24.60 17.71 -21.32
CA THR A 492 -26.00 18.16 -21.38
C THR A 492 -26.18 19.38 -22.29
N LYS A 493 -27.15 19.35 -23.22
CA LYS A 493 -28.23 20.37 -23.43
C LYS A 493 -29.08 20.09 -24.71
N PRO A 494 -30.28 20.69 -24.87
CA PRO A 494 -31.55 19.95 -25.07
C PRO A 494 -32.09 19.88 -26.52
N HIS A 495 -33.14 19.04 -26.66
CA HIS A 495 -34.03 18.84 -27.80
C HIS A 495 -34.39 20.09 -28.64
N HIS A 496 -34.38 19.96 -29.98
CA HIS A 496 -35.60 20.04 -30.83
C HIS A 496 -35.36 19.76 -32.34
N GLN A 497 -36.31 18.99 -32.91
CA GLN A 497 -36.90 19.01 -34.27
C GLN A 497 -36.15 18.59 -35.56
N VAL A 498 -36.49 17.37 -36.02
CA VAL A 498 -37.06 16.92 -37.34
C VAL A 498 -36.65 17.62 -38.65
N SER A 499 -36.13 16.86 -39.63
CA SER A 499 -36.75 16.59 -40.97
C SER A 499 -35.83 15.81 -41.94
N HIS A 500 -36.44 15.29 -43.01
CA HIS A 500 -36.07 14.15 -43.84
C HIS A 500 -35.02 14.36 -44.98
N GLN A 501 -34.52 13.21 -45.52
CA GLN A 501 -34.52 12.77 -46.95
C GLN A 501 -33.18 12.54 -47.74
N VAL A 502 -33.07 11.29 -48.27
CA VAL A 502 -32.46 10.74 -49.53
C VAL A 502 -30.93 10.63 -49.78
N SER A 503 -30.43 9.37 -49.71
CA SER A 503 -29.63 8.49 -50.63
C SER A 503 -28.41 8.98 -51.50
N PRO A 504 -27.59 8.09 -52.15
CA PRO A 504 -26.13 7.83 -51.94
C PRO A 504 -25.30 8.01 -53.28
N PRO A 505 -24.20 7.30 -53.67
CA PRO A 505 -23.16 6.45 -53.03
C PRO A 505 -21.68 6.75 -53.52
N ASN A 506 -20.71 5.90 -53.11
CA ASN A 506 -19.53 5.35 -53.86
C ASN A 506 -18.06 5.59 -53.39
N ARG A 507 -17.42 4.42 -53.13
CA ARG A 507 -16.12 3.87 -53.59
C ARG A 507 -14.73 4.28 -53.02
N SER A 508 -14.02 3.19 -52.68
CA SER A 508 -12.63 2.75 -52.96
C SER A 508 -11.50 2.86 -51.92
N MET A 509 -10.93 1.66 -51.66
CA MET A 509 -9.68 1.20 -51.00
C MET A 509 -8.41 1.91 -51.52
N SER A 510 -7.20 1.88 -50.94
CA SER A 510 -6.37 0.77 -50.38
C SER A 510 -5.14 1.37 -49.64
N GLU A 511 -4.83 0.98 -48.39
CA GLU A 511 -3.85 -0.03 -47.90
C GLU A 511 -2.33 0.27 -48.01
N THR A 512 -1.62 0.07 -46.87
CA THR A 512 -0.37 -0.70 -46.61
C THR A 512 0.48 -0.04 -45.50
N ASN A 513 1.21 -0.72 -44.62
CA ASN A 513 1.11 -2.06 -44.03
C ASN A 513 1.94 -2.02 -42.72
N THR A 514 1.47 -2.69 -41.68
CA THR A 514 2.21 -3.03 -40.45
C THR A 514 2.68 -4.49 -40.52
N THR A 515 3.62 -4.87 -39.66
CA THR A 515 3.89 -6.29 -39.34
C THR A 515 3.69 -6.52 -37.84
N GLU A 516 2.81 -7.47 -37.48
CA GLU A 516 2.93 -8.43 -36.35
C GLU A 516 1.67 -9.36 -36.26
N SER A 517 1.86 -10.55 -35.65
CA SER A 517 1.03 -11.79 -35.65
C SER A 517 -0.41 -11.72 -35.07
N VAL A 518 -1.37 -12.48 -35.64
CA VAL A 518 -2.85 -12.36 -35.47
C VAL A 518 -3.56 -13.67 -34.99
N ARG A 519 -4.59 -13.54 -34.12
CA ARG A 519 -5.66 -14.55 -33.83
C ARG A 519 -6.99 -14.11 -34.46
N VAL A 520 -7.89 -15.06 -34.75
CA VAL A 520 -9.09 -14.98 -35.62
C VAL A 520 -10.42 -14.77 -34.87
N ALA A 521 -11.40 -14.11 -35.50
CA ALA A 521 -12.57 -13.42 -34.93
C ALA A 521 -13.87 -14.23 -34.63
N SER A 522 -14.72 -13.70 -33.72
CA SER A 522 -16.17 -14.01 -33.51
C SER A 522 -17.05 -12.75 -33.56
N SER A 523 -18.40 -12.83 -33.60
CA SER A 523 -19.29 -11.69 -33.93
C SER A 523 -20.60 -11.49 -33.10
N GLN A 524 -20.53 -10.60 -32.09
CA GLN A 524 -21.52 -9.62 -31.54
C GLN A 524 -22.72 -10.04 -30.60
N PRO A 525 -23.24 -9.12 -29.72
CA PRO A 525 -24.10 -9.41 -28.53
C PRO A 525 -25.59 -8.88 -28.54
N TYR A 526 -26.42 -9.34 -27.58
CA TYR A 526 -27.86 -8.99 -27.32
C TYR A 526 -28.11 -8.07 -26.08
N PRO A 527 -29.28 -7.42 -25.89
CA PRO A 527 -29.53 -6.30 -24.93
C PRO A 527 -29.75 -6.69 -23.44
N PRO A 528 -29.65 -5.73 -22.47
CA PRO A 528 -29.33 -6.00 -21.06
C PRO A 528 -30.49 -6.29 -20.09
N ASP A 529 -31.76 -6.21 -20.51
CA ASP A 529 -32.88 -6.09 -19.56
C ASP A 529 -33.55 -7.40 -19.11
N SER A 530 -32.92 -8.57 -19.29
CA SER A 530 -33.56 -9.86 -18.94
C SER A 530 -32.85 -10.76 -17.91
N TYR A 531 -31.74 -10.34 -17.30
CA TYR A 531 -31.05 -11.20 -16.31
C TYR A 531 -31.48 -10.90 -14.86
N HIS A 532 -32.60 -11.46 -14.43
CA HIS A 532 -32.97 -11.49 -13.02
C HIS A 532 -32.37 -12.71 -12.31
N SER A 533 -31.52 -12.43 -11.31
CA SER A 533 -31.32 -13.17 -10.05
C SER A 533 -31.39 -14.70 -10.03
N ARG A 534 -30.20 -15.32 -9.93
CA ARG A 534 -29.82 -16.68 -9.45
C ARG A 534 -29.11 -17.49 -10.54
N CYS A 535 -27.78 -17.52 -10.52
CA CYS A 535 -27.02 -18.45 -11.37
C CYS A 535 -25.95 -19.16 -10.55
N PHE A 536 -25.91 -20.49 -10.64
CA PHE A 536 -24.79 -21.33 -10.25
C PHE A 536 -23.79 -21.39 -11.42
N PRO A 537 -22.47 -21.38 -11.20
CA PRO A 537 -21.50 -21.60 -12.26
C PRO A 537 -21.44 -23.10 -12.59
N CYS A 538 -21.74 -23.51 -13.82
CA CYS A 538 -21.59 -24.90 -14.25
C CYS A 538 -20.69 -25.04 -15.49
N TRP A 539 -19.98 -26.17 -15.49
CA TRP A 539 -18.88 -26.56 -16.36
C TRP A 539 -19.34 -26.91 -17.79
N ILE A 540 -18.40 -26.86 -18.75
CA ILE A 540 -18.57 -27.19 -20.18
C ILE A 540 -19.36 -28.51 -20.35
N HIS A 541 -20.52 -28.46 -21.01
CA HIS A 541 -21.34 -29.66 -21.27
C HIS A 541 -21.29 -30.04 -22.76
N ALA A 542 -20.75 -31.23 -23.06
CA ALA A 542 -20.67 -31.77 -24.41
C ALA A 542 -22.06 -32.26 -24.88
N ILE A 543 -22.56 -31.78 -26.01
CA ILE A 543 -23.91 -32.11 -26.49
C ILE A 543 -23.91 -33.54 -27.07
N LYS A 544 -24.49 -34.50 -26.35
CA LYS A 544 -24.60 -35.88 -26.86
C LYS A 544 -25.85 -36.06 -27.75
N ARG A 545 -25.59 -36.23 -29.06
CA ARG A 545 -26.30 -37.13 -30.02
C ARG A 545 -27.69 -36.74 -30.56
N PRO A 546 -27.83 -35.55 -31.18
CA PRO A 546 -28.06 -35.58 -32.65
C PRO A 546 -27.06 -34.73 -33.45
N TYR A 547 -26.44 -33.74 -32.82
CA TYR A 547 -25.63 -32.71 -33.49
C TYR A 547 -24.22 -33.19 -33.87
N ASN A 548 -23.66 -34.15 -33.14
CA ASN A 548 -22.39 -34.79 -33.47
C ASN A 548 -22.51 -35.94 -34.49
N ASN A 549 -23.70 -36.18 -35.06
CA ASN A 549 -23.85 -37.19 -36.11
C ASN A 549 -23.33 -36.65 -37.45
N PRO A 550 -22.26 -37.24 -38.03
CA PRO A 550 -21.65 -36.75 -39.27
C PRO A 550 -22.59 -36.83 -40.49
N GLU A 551 -23.64 -37.66 -40.43
CA GLU A 551 -24.57 -37.85 -41.54
C GLU A 551 -25.62 -36.74 -41.67
N THR A 552 -25.70 -35.82 -40.70
CA THR A 552 -26.69 -34.75 -40.72
C THR A 552 -26.39 -33.74 -41.83
N PRO A 553 -27.41 -33.20 -42.54
CA PRO A 553 -27.21 -32.18 -43.56
C PRO A 553 -26.48 -30.95 -43.00
N PHE A 554 -26.79 -30.57 -41.75
CA PHE A 554 -26.11 -29.48 -41.04
C PHE A 554 -24.61 -29.73 -40.87
N ARG A 555 -24.22 -30.90 -40.35
CA ARG A 555 -22.80 -31.21 -40.12
C ARG A 555 -22.02 -31.35 -41.43
N ARG A 556 -22.65 -31.88 -42.49
CA ARG A 556 -22.04 -31.92 -43.83
C ARG A 556 -21.79 -30.52 -44.39
N ARG A 557 -22.81 -29.65 -44.35
CA ARG A 557 -22.63 -28.27 -44.83
C ARG A 557 -21.60 -27.52 -44.00
N LEU A 558 -21.55 -27.75 -42.69
CA LEU A 558 -20.56 -27.16 -41.81
C LEU A 558 -19.14 -27.59 -42.18
N VAL A 559 -18.90 -28.88 -42.43
CA VAL A 559 -17.57 -29.37 -42.86
C VAL A 559 -17.20 -28.80 -44.23
N GLU A 560 -18.13 -28.74 -45.18
CA GLU A 560 -17.91 -28.07 -46.46
C GLU A 560 -17.59 -26.58 -46.29
N ALA A 561 -18.15 -25.92 -45.27
CA ALA A 561 -17.88 -24.51 -44.96
C ALA A 561 -16.46 -24.28 -44.44
N LEU A 562 -15.83 -25.28 -43.84
CA LEU A 562 -14.43 -25.21 -43.42
C LEU A 562 -13.48 -25.16 -44.63
N GLY A 563 -13.89 -25.70 -45.79
CA GLY A 563 -13.09 -25.67 -47.02
C GLY A 563 -11.84 -26.53 -46.89
N ASP A 564 -10.69 -26.01 -47.33
CA ASP A 564 -9.40 -26.72 -47.31
C ASP A 564 -8.72 -26.75 -45.93
N ILE A 565 -9.40 -26.33 -44.86
CA ILE A 565 -8.88 -26.37 -43.49
C ILE A 565 -8.78 -27.84 -43.05
N GLU A 566 -7.56 -28.29 -42.75
CA GLU A 566 -7.32 -29.59 -42.14
C GLU A 566 -7.65 -29.55 -40.63
N TRP A 567 -8.65 -30.32 -40.22
CA TRP A 567 -9.10 -30.40 -38.82
C TRP A 567 -8.90 -31.81 -38.24
N VAL A 568 -8.69 -31.85 -36.93
CA VAL A 568 -8.49 -33.05 -36.09
C VAL A 568 -9.81 -33.53 -35.52
N THR A 569 -10.55 -32.63 -34.84
CA THR A 569 -11.90 -32.92 -34.34
C THR A 569 -12.83 -31.70 -34.50
N ILE A 570 -14.13 -31.97 -34.52
CA ILE A 570 -15.18 -30.95 -34.49
C ILE A 570 -16.15 -31.33 -33.39
N ASP A 571 -16.15 -30.56 -32.32
CA ASP A 571 -16.93 -30.81 -31.11
C ASP A 571 -17.95 -29.70 -30.89
N MET A 572 -19.10 -30.05 -30.32
CA MET A 572 -20.19 -29.11 -30.08
C MET A 572 -20.49 -29.03 -28.59
N HIS A 573 -20.34 -27.83 -28.04
CA HIS A 573 -20.45 -27.55 -26.62
C HIS A 573 -21.54 -26.53 -26.37
N ARG A 574 -22.27 -26.69 -25.26
CA ARG A 574 -23.02 -25.57 -24.67
C ARG A 574 -22.14 -24.90 -23.63
N ILE A 575 -21.95 -23.59 -23.80
CA ILE A 575 -21.15 -22.77 -22.89
C ILE A 575 -22.08 -21.71 -22.33
N GLY A 576 -22.40 -21.78 -21.04
CA GLY A 576 -23.34 -20.84 -20.42
C GLY A 576 -23.69 -21.19 -18.98
N TYR A 577 -24.43 -20.29 -18.33
CA TYR A 577 -24.98 -20.48 -16.98
C TYR A 577 -26.39 -21.08 -17.09
N ALA A 578 -26.64 -22.19 -16.42
CA ALA A 578 -27.96 -22.81 -16.35
C ALA A 578 -28.33 -23.15 -14.90
N GLU A 579 -29.62 -23.03 -14.58
CA GLU A 579 -30.13 -23.31 -13.23
C GLU A 579 -30.20 -24.82 -12.92
N SER A 580 -30.07 -25.70 -13.93
CA SER A 580 -30.04 -27.16 -13.82
C SER A 580 -29.47 -27.82 -15.09
N GLU A 581 -29.12 -29.11 -15.02
CA GLU A 581 -28.64 -29.90 -16.18
C GLU A 581 -29.74 -30.09 -17.24
N GLU A 582 -31.00 -30.24 -16.84
CA GLU A 582 -32.17 -30.29 -17.74
C GLU A 582 -32.39 -28.96 -18.48
N ALA A 583 -32.02 -27.82 -17.87
CA ALA A 583 -32.06 -26.51 -18.51
C ALA A 583 -30.95 -26.33 -19.56
N LEU A 584 -29.83 -27.06 -19.46
CA LEU A 584 -28.80 -27.11 -20.52
C LEU A 584 -29.28 -27.91 -21.74
N GLU A 585 -30.10 -28.94 -21.55
CA GLU A 585 -30.69 -29.70 -22.66
C GLU A 585 -31.87 -28.97 -23.32
N GLY A 586 -32.57 -28.12 -22.55
CA GLY A 586 -33.63 -27.23 -23.00
C GLY A 586 -33.13 -26.20 -24.03
N ARG A 587 -33.80 -26.13 -25.19
CA ARG A 587 -33.35 -25.42 -26.40
C ARG A 587 -33.10 -23.91 -26.31
N TRP A 588 -33.22 -23.24 -25.16
CA TRP A 588 -33.56 -21.81 -25.19
C TRP A 588 -32.65 -20.83 -24.43
N LEU A 589 -31.61 -21.26 -23.70
CA LEU A 589 -30.88 -20.29 -22.85
C LEU A 589 -29.35 -20.39 -22.83
N CYS A 590 -28.72 -21.33 -23.54
CA CYS A 590 -27.25 -21.37 -23.62
C CYS A 590 -26.78 -21.48 -25.07
N PRO A 591 -25.92 -20.56 -25.56
CA PRO A 591 -25.40 -20.61 -26.92
C PRO A 591 -24.61 -21.90 -27.14
N VAL A 592 -24.69 -22.42 -28.37
CA VAL A 592 -23.93 -23.60 -28.77
C VAL A 592 -22.70 -23.15 -29.52
N THR A 593 -21.52 -23.50 -29.00
CA THR A 593 -20.24 -23.24 -29.65
C THR A 593 -19.75 -24.53 -30.32
N ILE A 594 -19.43 -24.44 -31.60
CA ILE A 594 -18.79 -25.51 -32.35
C ILE A 594 -17.28 -25.27 -32.34
N CYS A 595 -16.53 -26.14 -31.67
CA CYS A 595 -15.08 -26.08 -31.59
C CYS A 595 -14.48 -26.98 -32.66
N VAL A 596 -13.75 -26.39 -33.61
CA VAL A 596 -12.99 -27.08 -34.65
C VAL A 596 -11.53 -27.05 -34.23
N PHE A 597 -10.98 -28.21 -33.90
CA PHE A 597 -9.59 -28.33 -33.52
C PHE A 597 -8.75 -28.65 -34.75
N VAL A 598 -7.72 -27.85 -35.04
CA VAL A 598 -6.82 -28.02 -36.19
C VAL A 598 -5.40 -28.34 -35.71
N ARG A 599 -4.56 -28.92 -36.56
CA ARG A 599 -3.16 -29.17 -36.16
C ARG A 599 -2.41 -27.86 -36.02
N PRO A 600 -1.48 -27.72 -35.06
CA PRO A 600 -0.66 -26.52 -34.96
C PRO A 600 0.04 -26.18 -36.29
N GLY A 601 -0.11 -24.94 -36.76
CA GLY A 601 0.48 -24.46 -38.01
C GLY A 601 -0.23 -24.92 -39.30
N SER A 602 -1.36 -25.62 -39.22
CA SER A 602 -2.10 -26.12 -40.39
C SER A 602 -3.13 -25.13 -40.98
N THR A 603 -3.35 -23.99 -40.34
CA THR A 603 -4.32 -22.97 -40.78
C THR A 603 -3.81 -21.57 -40.49
N THR A 604 -3.87 -20.64 -41.45
CA THR A 604 -3.55 -19.23 -41.19
C THR A 604 -4.75 -18.49 -40.58
N PRO A 605 -4.53 -17.34 -39.91
CA PRO A 605 -5.63 -16.56 -39.35
C PRO A 605 -6.69 -16.17 -40.39
N GLU A 606 -6.28 -15.77 -41.59
CA GLU A 606 -7.18 -15.34 -42.65
C GLU A 606 -8.05 -16.51 -43.16
N GLN A 607 -7.46 -17.70 -43.27
CA GLN A 607 -8.18 -18.91 -43.64
C GLN A 607 -9.21 -19.30 -42.59
N GLY A 608 -8.83 -19.24 -41.31
CA GLY A 608 -9.74 -19.47 -40.19
C GLY A 608 -10.91 -18.48 -40.18
N GLN A 609 -10.65 -17.19 -40.42
CA GLN A 609 -11.70 -16.16 -40.36
C GLN A 609 -12.71 -16.32 -41.49
N ALA A 610 -12.21 -16.63 -42.69
CA ALA A 610 -13.05 -16.92 -43.83
C ALA A 610 -13.92 -18.16 -43.58
N ALA A 611 -13.38 -19.20 -42.92
CA ALA A 611 -14.14 -20.38 -42.54
C ALA A 611 -15.21 -20.08 -41.49
N VAL A 612 -14.93 -19.28 -40.47
CA VAL A 612 -15.93 -18.85 -39.47
C VAL A 612 -17.10 -18.13 -40.15
N LEU A 613 -16.83 -17.23 -41.10
CA LEU A 613 -17.88 -16.53 -41.83
C LEU A 613 -18.72 -17.47 -42.71
N ARG A 614 -18.09 -18.44 -43.39
CA ARG A 614 -18.81 -19.45 -44.17
C ARG A 614 -19.65 -20.36 -43.27
N CYS A 615 -19.16 -20.71 -42.08
CA CYS A 615 -19.93 -21.48 -41.10
C CYS A 615 -21.12 -20.69 -40.57
N LYS A 616 -20.97 -19.38 -40.37
CA LYS A 616 -22.08 -18.51 -39.96
C LYS A 616 -23.18 -18.45 -41.02
N GLN A 617 -22.83 -18.47 -42.31
CA GLN A 617 -23.83 -18.62 -43.39
C GLN A 617 -24.58 -19.96 -43.29
N VAL A 618 -23.90 -21.05 -42.91
CA VAL A 618 -24.57 -22.33 -42.63
C VAL A 618 -25.51 -22.21 -41.44
N PHE A 619 -25.12 -21.49 -40.40
CA PHE A 619 -25.99 -21.30 -39.24
C PHE A 619 -27.26 -20.55 -39.62
N ASP A 620 -27.15 -19.52 -40.45
CA ASP A 620 -28.31 -18.79 -40.98
C ASP A 620 -29.17 -19.68 -41.90
N GLU A 621 -28.56 -20.47 -42.79
CA GLU A 621 -29.26 -21.43 -43.68
C GLU A 621 -30.12 -22.45 -42.91
N PHE A 622 -29.68 -22.83 -41.71
CA PHE A 622 -30.36 -23.81 -40.87
C PHE A 622 -31.17 -23.19 -39.73
N ASP A 623 -31.38 -21.86 -39.75
CA ASP A 623 -32.12 -21.09 -38.75
C ASP A 623 -31.56 -21.25 -37.32
N ARG A 624 -30.22 -21.19 -37.22
CA ARG A 624 -29.44 -21.33 -35.99
C ARG A 624 -28.52 -20.14 -35.71
N PRO A 625 -29.04 -18.89 -35.72
CA PRO A 625 -28.23 -17.70 -35.46
C PRO A 625 -27.65 -17.65 -34.04
N ASP A 626 -28.14 -18.52 -33.15
CA ASP A 626 -27.70 -18.68 -31.76
C ASP A 626 -26.36 -19.45 -31.62
N MET A 627 -25.84 -19.98 -32.71
CA MET A 627 -24.63 -20.80 -32.72
C MET A 627 -23.39 -20.01 -33.09
N GLU A 628 -22.27 -20.37 -32.46
CA GLU A 628 -20.95 -19.85 -32.76
C GLU A 628 -20.03 -20.98 -33.22
N VAL A 629 -18.99 -20.64 -33.99
CA VAL A 629 -17.91 -21.55 -34.33
C VAL A 629 -16.60 -20.94 -33.89
N ASP A 630 -15.77 -21.76 -33.27
CA ASP A 630 -14.41 -21.45 -32.88
C ASP A 630 -13.46 -22.42 -33.56
N ILE A 631 -12.38 -21.92 -34.16
CA ILE A 631 -11.36 -22.74 -34.80
C ILE A 631 -10.07 -22.52 -34.03
N SER A 632 -9.59 -23.56 -33.35
CA SER A 632 -8.44 -23.48 -32.45
C SER A 632 -7.42 -24.58 -32.76
N GLU A 633 -6.15 -24.31 -32.48
CA GLU A 633 -5.12 -25.34 -32.60
C GLU A 633 -5.24 -26.33 -31.43
N ASP A 634 -5.18 -27.63 -31.73
CA ASP A 634 -5.27 -28.69 -30.73
C ASP A 634 -4.05 -28.62 -29.79
N VAL A 635 -4.27 -28.06 -28.60
CA VAL A 635 -3.34 -28.16 -27.47
C VAL A 635 -3.98 -29.17 -26.51
N PRO A 636 -3.37 -30.33 -26.25
CA PRO A 636 -3.98 -31.34 -25.39
C PRO A 636 -4.22 -30.73 -24.01
N TRP A 637 -5.50 -30.61 -23.65
CA TRP A 637 -5.96 -30.10 -22.36
C TRP A 637 -5.53 -31.08 -21.26
N ASP A 638 -4.73 -30.62 -20.29
CA ASP A 638 -4.43 -31.37 -19.06
C ASP A 638 -5.62 -31.23 -18.09
N PRO A 639 -6.34 -32.31 -17.75
CA PRO A 639 -7.55 -32.24 -16.94
C PRO A 639 -7.32 -31.91 -15.45
N TRP A 640 -6.10 -31.52 -15.05
CA TRP A 640 -5.74 -31.17 -13.66
C TRP A 640 -5.34 -29.72 -13.43
N LEU A 641 -5.51 -28.84 -14.42
CA LEU A 641 -5.48 -27.38 -14.29
C LEU A 641 -6.89 -26.80 -14.40
#